data_AF-A0AAD9RTW7-F1
#
_entry.id   AF-A0AAD9RTW7-F1
#
_cell.length_a   1.000
_cell.length_b   1.000
_cell.length_c   1.000
_cell.angle_alpha   90.00
_cell.angle_beta   90.00
_cell.angle_gamma   90.00
#
_symmetry.space_group_name_H-M   'P 1'
#
loop_
_entity.id
_entity.type
_entity.pdbx_description
1 polymer ?
#
loop_
_entity_poly.entity_id
_entity_poly.type
_entity_poly.pdbx_seq_one_letter_code
_entity_poly.pdbx_strand_id
1 'polypeptide(L)'
;MKAMSHHYVVTAHKPTAVTACVTGNFTSPTDLNLILAKNVRLEIYLVTPEGLRPLKEVGIYGRIAVIKFFRPPCERKDLLFLLTTRYNAMILECIGEGEDIEIRTRAHGNVADRIGKASETGIKAVIDPKARVIGLRLYDGLFKIIPLDKHNPELKASSIRMDEQQVQDVNFLHGCANPTLILIHQDINGRHVKTHEISLRDKEFVKIPWRQDNVEREAMMVIPVPSPICGAIIIGQESILYHDGTTYVAVVPPIIKQSTITCYARVDNQGLRYLLGDLAGHLFMLFLEQEKKPDGTQVVKDLKVELLGEISIPECITYLDNGVIFIGSRLGDSQLIKLITKADENGSYCVPMETFTNLAPIVDMAVVDLERQGQGQMVTCSGAFKEGSLRIIRNGIGIQEHASIDLPGIKGMWALKVGGGNFDNTLVLSFVGQTRILTLNGEEVEETDIPGFVADEQTFHTGNVTNDLFIQITPSSARLISNEKKSVISEWEPENKRTISVVACNGTQVLCATGNDLFYMEIINEQIVPKGFATLQHEVACLDISTLDGSSEARIVAVGLWTDISVRILTLPGLEEINKELLGGEIIPRSILMTCFEGNTYLLCALGDGSMYYFTLHKQTGILSDKKKVTLGTQPTVLRTFRSLSTTNVFACSDRPTVIYSSNHKLVFSNVNLKEVNHMCSLNAESYPDSLALATDSTVTIGTIDEIQKLHIRTVPLGESPRRIAYQESSQTFGVITMRVDMQESSGVSIVRHSASTQAASTSSSSHIAAHNKPTGHTASDIGQEIEVHNLLIIDQHTFEVLHAHTLMPSEYALSLISTKLGEDPTSYYVVGTALINPDETEPRMGRILLYHWGDGKLTQVAEKEIKGSCYSLVEFNGKLLASINSTVRLFEWTAEKELRLECSHFNHIIALYLKTKGDFVLVGDLMRSLTLLQYKTMEGSFEEIARDYNPNWMTAIEILDDDTFLGSENCFNLFVCQKDSAATSEDERQQMQEVGQFHLGDMVNVFRHGSLVMQNLGESSTPTQGCVLFGTVSGAIGLVTQIPFAFYEFLRNLEDRLTSVIKSVGKIEHNFWRSFNTELKIEQCEGFIDGDLIESFLDLSHEKMAEVAMGLMIDDGSGMKKEATVDDLVKIVEDLTRIH
;
A
#
# COMPACT_ATOMS: atom_id res chain seq x y z
N MET A 1 18.38 -21.49 -31.83
CA MET A 1 17.76 -20.30 -31.21
C MET A 1 18.19 -20.31 -29.76
N LYS A 2 18.83 -19.23 -29.29
CA LYS A 2 19.23 -19.11 -27.87
C LYS A 2 17.96 -19.16 -27.02
N ALA A 3 17.91 -20.02 -26.01
CA ALA A 3 16.80 -20.07 -25.06
C ALA A 3 16.92 -18.84 -24.14
N MET A 4 16.39 -17.71 -24.59
CA MET A 4 16.34 -16.48 -23.80
C MET A 4 15.22 -16.60 -22.77
N SER A 5 15.50 -16.19 -21.52
CA SER A 5 14.51 -16.16 -20.45
C SER A 5 13.64 -14.91 -20.53
N HIS A 6 12.36 -15.04 -20.21
CA HIS A 6 11.41 -13.94 -20.26
C HIS A 6 10.63 -13.85 -18.97
N HIS A 7 10.27 -12.63 -18.62
CA HIS A 7 9.79 -12.30 -17.29
C HIS A 7 8.52 -11.43 -17.37
N TYR A 8 7.66 -11.62 -16.39
CA TYR A 8 6.48 -10.79 -16.15
C TYR A 8 6.66 -10.11 -14.80
N VAL A 9 6.50 -8.79 -14.77
CA VAL A 9 6.64 -7.95 -13.57
C VAL A 9 5.34 -7.25 -13.29
N VAL A 10 4.83 -7.34 -12.07
CA VAL A 10 3.56 -6.71 -11.68
C VAL A 10 3.60 -6.20 -10.24
N THR A 11 2.83 -5.14 -9.96
CA THR A 11 2.72 -4.54 -8.64
C THR A 11 1.62 -5.23 -7.81
N ALA A 12 2.00 -6.05 -6.83
CA ALA A 12 1.07 -6.70 -5.90
C ALA A 12 0.46 -5.73 -4.88
N HIS A 13 1.26 -4.78 -4.38
CA HIS A 13 0.79 -3.68 -3.54
C HIS A 13 1.41 -2.36 -4.01
N LYS A 14 0.56 -1.36 -4.17
CA LYS A 14 0.94 -0.07 -4.75
C LYS A 14 1.82 0.74 -3.79
N PRO A 15 2.62 1.72 -4.27
CA PRO A 15 3.41 2.60 -3.41
C PRO A 15 2.54 3.33 -2.39
N THR A 16 2.99 3.38 -1.14
CA THR A 16 2.25 3.98 -0.02
C THR A 16 2.88 5.28 0.48
N ALA A 17 4.18 5.48 0.25
CA ALA A 17 4.89 6.71 0.62
C ALA A 17 4.30 7.95 -0.08
N VAL A 18 4.00 8.99 0.70
CA VAL A 18 3.62 10.31 0.17
C VAL A 18 4.88 11.13 -0.06
N THR A 19 5.20 11.43 -1.32
CA THR A 19 6.38 12.21 -1.69
C THR A 19 6.10 13.71 -1.81
N ALA A 20 4.86 14.08 -2.12
CA ALA A 20 4.42 15.46 -2.13
C ALA A 20 2.90 15.55 -1.98
N CYS A 21 2.44 16.66 -1.43
CA CYS A 21 1.03 16.98 -1.29
C CYS A 21 0.79 18.46 -1.62
N VAL A 22 -0.34 18.76 -2.25
CA VAL A 22 -0.75 20.13 -2.58
C VAL A 22 -2.25 20.29 -2.40
N THR A 23 -2.67 21.49 -1.99
CA THR A 23 -4.09 21.87 -1.91
C THR A 23 -4.42 23.06 -2.81
N GLY A 24 -5.63 23.04 -3.38
CA GLY A 24 -6.12 24.04 -4.33
C GLY A 24 -7.52 23.71 -4.83
N ASN A 25 -8.04 24.54 -5.72
CA ASN A 25 -9.35 24.38 -6.35
C ASN A 25 -9.19 23.75 -7.74
N PHE A 26 -9.02 22.43 -7.80
CA PHE A 26 -8.71 21.70 -9.03
C PHE A 26 -9.94 21.15 -9.76
N THR A 27 -10.89 20.57 -9.01
CA THR A 27 -12.12 19.98 -9.58
C THR A 27 -13.14 21.04 -9.96
N SER A 28 -13.34 22.00 -9.05
CA SER A 28 -14.25 23.13 -9.21
C SER A 28 -13.62 24.40 -8.62
N PRO A 29 -14.00 25.61 -9.06
CA PRO A 29 -13.57 26.86 -8.44
C PRO A 29 -13.87 27.00 -6.94
N THR A 30 -14.84 26.23 -6.42
CA THR A 30 -15.28 26.26 -5.02
C THR A 30 -14.76 25.11 -4.17
N ASP A 31 -14.44 23.99 -4.81
CA ASP A 31 -14.05 22.77 -4.11
C ASP A 31 -12.63 22.92 -3.59
N LEU A 32 -12.39 22.56 -2.34
CA LEU A 32 -11.04 22.43 -1.82
C LEU A 32 -10.57 20.99 -2.06
N ASN A 33 -9.55 20.83 -2.90
CA ASN A 33 -8.97 19.54 -3.19
C ASN A 33 -7.65 19.34 -2.44
N LEU A 34 -7.37 18.09 -2.10
CA LEU A 34 -6.06 17.62 -1.68
C LEU A 34 -5.56 16.65 -2.74
N ILE A 35 -4.39 16.93 -3.31
CA ILE A 35 -3.73 16.04 -4.27
C ILE A 35 -2.47 15.48 -3.65
N LEU A 36 -2.34 14.15 -3.66
CA LEU A 36 -1.19 13.42 -3.15
C LEU A 36 -0.41 12.81 -4.32
N ALA A 37 0.91 12.96 -4.29
CA ALA A 37 1.82 12.21 -5.13
C ALA A 37 2.41 11.04 -4.34
N LYS A 38 2.21 9.83 -4.85
CA LYS A 38 2.79 8.59 -4.34
C LYS A 38 3.63 7.94 -5.43
N ASN A 39 4.91 8.32 -5.49
CA ASN A 39 5.88 7.91 -6.50
C ASN A 39 5.39 8.15 -7.95
N VAL A 40 4.77 7.14 -8.58
CA VAL A 40 4.26 7.17 -9.97
C VAL A 40 2.75 7.46 -10.04
N ARG A 41 2.10 7.79 -8.92
CA ARG A 41 0.64 7.92 -8.84
C ARG A 41 0.18 9.24 -8.25
N LEU A 42 -0.97 9.69 -8.73
CA LEU A 42 -1.66 10.88 -8.28
C LEU A 42 -3.02 10.48 -7.70
N GLU A 43 -3.24 10.80 -6.42
CA GLU A 43 -4.54 10.60 -5.76
C GLU A 43 -5.19 11.96 -5.52
N ILE A 44 -6.47 12.08 -5.87
CA ILE A 44 -7.24 13.32 -5.80
C ILE A 44 -8.37 13.13 -4.82
N TYR A 45 -8.39 13.96 -3.79
CA TYR A 45 -9.41 13.98 -2.73
C TYR A 45 -10.16 15.31 -2.72
N LEU A 46 -11.43 15.23 -2.33
CA LEU A 46 -12.25 16.38 -1.93
C LEU A 46 -12.20 16.52 -0.41
N VAL A 47 -11.90 17.73 0.07
CA VAL A 47 -11.97 18.04 1.50
C VAL A 47 -13.43 18.27 1.87
N THR A 48 -13.94 17.45 2.79
CA THR A 48 -15.32 17.52 3.29
C THR A 48 -15.32 17.75 4.81
N PRO A 49 -16.43 18.21 5.42
CA PRO A 49 -16.52 18.33 6.88
C PRO A 49 -16.27 17.02 7.63
N GLU A 50 -16.62 15.88 7.01
CA GLU A 50 -16.47 14.54 7.58
C GLU A 50 -15.05 13.96 7.42
N GLY A 51 -14.21 14.52 6.54
CA GLY A 51 -12.88 14.01 6.24
C GLY A 51 -12.49 14.17 4.78
N LEU A 52 -11.70 13.24 4.25
CA LEU A 52 -11.24 13.23 2.87
C LEU A 52 -12.08 12.26 2.03
N ARG A 53 -12.79 12.76 1.02
CA ARG A 53 -13.52 11.92 0.06
C ARG A 53 -12.64 11.62 -1.16
N PRO A 54 -12.27 10.36 -1.45
CA PRO A 54 -11.53 10.03 -2.67
C PRO A 54 -12.39 10.34 -3.89
N LEU A 55 -11.78 10.92 -4.93
CA LEU A 55 -12.45 11.24 -6.19
C LEU A 55 -11.87 10.44 -7.36
N LYS A 56 -10.55 10.48 -7.51
CA LYS A 56 -9.88 9.85 -8.65
C LYS A 56 -8.44 9.51 -8.32
N GLU A 57 -8.00 8.40 -8.88
CA GLU A 57 -6.64 7.93 -8.83
C GLU A 57 -6.10 7.75 -10.25
N VAL A 58 -4.88 8.21 -10.50
CA VAL A 58 -4.27 8.22 -11.84
C VAL A 58 -2.81 7.79 -11.77
N GLY A 59 -2.43 6.83 -12.62
CA GLY A 59 -1.03 6.47 -12.86
C GLY A 59 -0.35 7.43 -13.84
N ILE A 60 0.91 7.77 -13.57
CA ILE A 60 1.79 8.56 -14.42
C ILE A 60 2.96 7.68 -14.85
N TYR A 61 3.27 7.66 -16.16
CA TYR A 61 4.47 7.00 -16.68
C TYR A 61 5.74 7.81 -16.37
N GLY A 62 6.05 7.92 -15.08
CA GLY A 62 7.16 8.70 -14.57
C GLY A 62 7.05 8.92 -13.07
N ARG A 63 8.17 8.78 -12.36
CA ARG A 63 8.27 9.18 -10.96
C ARG A 63 8.07 10.68 -10.84
N ILE A 64 7.08 11.08 -10.05
CA ILE A 64 6.70 12.47 -9.83
C ILE A 64 7.78 13.14 -8.97
N ALA A 65 8.47 14.12 -9.55
CA ALA A 65 9.51 14.88 -8.86
C ALA A 65 8.94 16.15 -8.22
N VAL A 66 8.07 16.87 -8.93
CA VAL A 66 7.45 18.10 -8.43
C VAL A 66 6.00 18.18 -8.86
N ILE A 67 5.14 18.63 -7.93
CA ILE A 67 3.76 19.03 -8.18
C ILE A 67 3.51 20.44 -7.62
N LYS A 68 2.85 21.30 -8.39
CA LYS A 68 2.46 22.65 -7.95
C LYS A 68 1.15 23.08 -8.59
N PHE A 69 0.27 23.66 -7.79
CA PHE A 69 -0.88 24.38 -8.31
C PHE A 69 -0.51 25.81 -8.73
N PHE A 70 -1.20 26.29 -9.76
CA PHE A 70 -1.18 27.69 -10.13
C PHE A 70 -2.49 28.07 -10.84
N ARG A 71 -2.89 29.33 -10.68
CA ARG A 71 -4.06 29.90 -11.36
C ARG A 71 -3.65 31.02 -12.31
N PRO A 72 -3.65 30.79 -13.62
CA PRO A 72 -3.52 31.89 -14.58
C PRO A 72 -4.69 32.87 -14.44
N PRO A 73 -4.51 34.19 -14.66
CA PRO A 73 -5.58 35.18 -14.49
C PRO A 73 -6.85 34.95 -15.34
N CYS A 74 -6.75 34.15 -16.41
CA CYS A 74 -7.87 33.83 -17.29
C CYS A 74 -8.65 32.57 -16.86
N GLU A 75 -8.16 31.82 -15.88
CA GLU A 75 -8.72 30.54 -15.47
C GLU A 75 -9.54 30.67 -14.19
N ARG A 76 -10.63 29.90 -14.10
CA ARG A 76 -11.52 29.92 -12.93
C ARG A 76 -11.11 28.92 -11.85
N LYS A 77 -10.43 27.85 -12.24
CA LYS A 77 -9.92 26.77 -11.40
C LYS A 77 -8.41 26.66 -11.55
N ASP A 78 -7.77 26.00 -10.61
CA ASP A 78 -6.33 25.78 -10.63
C ASP A 78 -5.95 24.76 -11.72
N LEU A 79 -4.76 24.97 -12.28
CA LEU A 79 -4.09 23.99 -13.13
C LEU A 79 -2.99 23.33 -12.31
N LEU A 80 -2.72 22.06 -12.60
CA LEU A 80 -1.67 21.31 -11.94
C LEU A 80 -0.45 21.22 -12.85
N PHE A 81 0.68 21.78 -12.42
CA PHE A 81 1.98 21.53 -13.06
C PHE A 81 2.62 20.31 -12.41
N LEU A 82 3.11 19.40 -13.25
CA LEU A 82 3.81 18.19 -12.83
C LEU A 82 5.11 18.04 -13.62
N LEU A 83 6.18 17.66 -12.93
CA LEU A 83 7.48 17.34 -13.53
C LEU A 83 7.94 15.97 -13.03
N THR A 84 8.34 15.09 -13.95
CA THR A 84 8.89 13.77 -13.61
C THR A 84 10.42 13.81 -13.43
N THR A 85 10.99 12.79 -12.80
CA THR A 85 12.45 12.63 -12.64
C THR A 85 13.19 12.47 -13.96
N ARG A 86 12.52 11.94 -15.01
CA ARG A 86 13.03 11.91 -16.40
C ARG A 86 12.69 13.17 -17.19
N TYR A 87 12.46 14.29 -16.49
CA TYR A 87 12.28 15.63 -17.03
C TYR A 87 11.06 15.80 -17.96
N ASN A 88 10.03 14.96 -17.86
CA ASN A 88 8.78 15.19 -18.56
C ASN A 88 7.95 16.21 -17.78
N ALA A 89 7.78 17.40 -18.35
CA ALA A 89 6.95 18.46 -17.82
C ALA A 89 5.54 18.36 -18.41
N MET A 90 4.52 18.62 -17.60
CA MET A 90 3.14 18.65 -18.05
C MET A 90 2.28 19.63 -17.24
N ILE A 91 1.24 20.15 -17.89
CA ILE A 91 0.16 20.93 -17.26
C ILE A 91 -1.12 20.13 -17.43
N LEU A 92 -1.73 19.77 -16.30
CA LEU A 92 -2.94 18.96 -16.23
C LEU A 92 -4.14 19.82 -15.83
N GLU A 93 -5.31 19.43 -16.34
CA GLU A 93 -6.60 20.04 -16.07
C GLU A 93 -7.63 18.95 -15.77
N CYS A 94 -8.41 19.11 -14.70
CA CYS A 94 -9.55 18.26 -14.38
C CYS A 94 -10.77 18.66 -15.21
N ILE A 95 -11.46 17.72 -15.86
CA ILE A 95 -12.70 17.95 -16.62
C ILE A 95 -13.76 16.96 -16.15
N GLY A 96 -15.03 17.39 -16.16
CA GLY A 96 -16.15 16.61 -15.63
C GLY A 96 -16.67 17.21 -14.32
N GLU A 97 -17.84 16.75 -13.90
CA GLU A 97 -18.45 17.07 -12.61
C GLU A 97 -18.83 15.77 -11.89
N GLY A 98 -18.76 15.75 -10.57
CA GLY A 98 -19.10 14.56 -9.78
C GLY A 98 -18.10 13.42 -9.94
N GLU A 99 -18.56 12.26 -10.36
CA GLU A 99 -17.80 11.00 -10.43
C GLU A 99 -17.14 10.77 -11.81
N ASP A 100 -17.61 11.47 -12.87
CA ASP A 100 -17.09 11.38 -14.24
C ASP A 100 -15.85 12.28 -14.48
N ILE A 101 -14.93 12.33 -13.51
CA ILE A 101 -13.74 13.18 -13.60
C ILE A 101 -12.67 12.54 -14.52
N GLU A 102 -12.24 13.29 -15.54
CA GLU A 102 -11.13 12.96 -16.43
C GLU A 102 -9.99 13.97 -16.28
N ILE A 103 -8.74 13.49 -16.26
CA ILE A 103 -7.54 14.34 -16.20
C ILE A 103 -7.00 14.55 -17.61
N ARG A 104 -7.17 15.76 -18.14
CA ARG A 104 -6.71 16.13 -19.48
C ARG A 104 -5.32 16.77 -19.43
N THR A 105 -4.45 16.33 -20.35
CA THR A 105 -3.16 16.98 -20.59
C THR A 105 -3.34 18.23 -21.45
N ARG A 106 -3.10 19.41 -20.87
CA ARG A 106 -3.21 20.70 -21.58
C ARG A 106 -1.95 21.06 -22.34
N ALA A 107 -0.79 20.83 -21.73
CA ALA A 107 0.52 21.04 -22.33
C ALA A 107 1.49 19.99 -21.79
N HIS A 108 2.48 19.59 -22.59
CA HIS A 108 3.49 18.61 -22.20
C HIS A 108 4.76 18.79 -23.04
N GLY A 109 5.90 18.37 -22.49
CA GLY A 109 7.18 18.36 -23.20
C GLY A 109 8.31 17.85 -22.31
N ASN A 110 9.38 17.32 -22.91
CA ASN A 110 10.59 16.95 -22.17
C ASN A 110 11.53 18.16 -22.08
N VAL A 111 11.92 18.52 -20.86
CA VAL A 111 12.73 19.71 -20.57
C VAL A 111 14.19 19.39 -20.25
N ALA A 112 14.64 18.15 -20.47
CA ALA A 112 16.03 17.76 -20.31
C ALA A 112 16.95 18.56 -21.26
N ASP A 113 18.13 18.90 -20.76
CA ASP A 113 19.23 19.35 -21.61
C ASP A 113 20.10 18.15 -21.98
N ARG A 114 20.62 18.13 -23.21
CA ARG A 114 21.50 17.03 -23.68
C ARG A 114 22.81 16.95 -22.91
N ILE A 115 23.23 18.07 -22.31
CA ILE A 115 24.48 18.22 -21.58
C ILE A 115 24.16 19.04 -20.33
N GLY A 116 24.57 18.55 -19.17
CA GLY A 116 24.43 19.27 -17.90
C GLY A 116 24.70 18.33 -16.73
N LYS A 117 25.42 18.82 -15.72
CA LYS A 117 25.57 18.09 -14.45
C LYS A 117 24.28 18.26 -13.67
N ALA A 118 23.60 17.15 -13.36
CA ALA A 118 22.39 17.16 -12.55
C ALA A 118 22.68 17.78 -11.18
N SER A 119 21.70 18.52 -10.67
CA SER A 119 21.79 19.15 -9.35
C SER A 119 21.95 18.12 -8.22
N GLU A 120 22.90 18.37 -7.32
CA GLU A 120 23.03 17.60 -6.07
C GLU A 120 21.82 17.79 -5.12
N THR A 121 21.19 18.98 -5.15
CA THR A 121 19.99 19.29 -4.34
C THR A 121 18.68 18.79 -4.96
N GLY A 122 18.77 18.07 -6.07
CA GLY A 122 17.63 17.54 -6.81
C GLY A 122 16.90 18.57 -7.69
N ILE A 123 15.77 18.14 -8.24
CA ILE A 123 14.93 18.93 -9.14
C ILE A 123 14.12 19.94 -8.33
N LYS A 124 14.22 21.23 -8.67
CA LYS A 124 13.35 22.28 -8.12
C LYS A 124 12.53 22.93 -9.22
N ALA A 125 11.22 23.03 -9.01
CA ALA A 125 10.33 23.77 -9.89
C ALA A 125 9.51 24.79 -9.10
N VAL A 126 9.53 26.03 -9.58
CA VAL A 126 8.91 27.19 -8.95
C VAL A 126 8.05 27.92 -9.96
N ILE A 127 6.91 28.44 -9.52
CA ILE A 127 5.98 29.16 -10.38
C ILE A 127 5.87 30.59 -9.88
N ASP A 128 6.01 31.55 -10.78
CA ASP A 128 5.80 32.95 -10.45
C ASP A 128 4.38 33.17 -9.91
N PRO A 129 4.17 33.92 -8.80
CA PRO A 129 2.85 34.10 -8.21
C PRO A 129 1.77 34.70 -9.11
N LYS A 130 2.17 35.41 -10.18
CA LYS A 130 1.25 35.95 -11.21
C LYS A 130 1.08 34.99 -12.40
N ALA A 131 1.56 33.75 -12.26
CA ALA A 131 1.53 32.69 -13.27
C ALA A 131 2.11 33.11 -14.63
N ARG A 132 3.22 33.88 -14.62
CA ARG A 132 3.86 34.37 -15.85
C ARG A 132 4.87 33.38 -16.42
N VAL A 133 5.60 32.67 -15.56
CA VAL A 133 6.70 31.79 -15.92
C VAL A 133 6.85 30.68 -14.90
N ILE A 134 7.23 29.50 -15.37
CA ILE A 134 7.73 28.41 -14.53
C ILE A 134 9.25 28.44 -14.59
N GLY A 135 9.89 28.45 -13.43
CA GLY A 135 11.33 28.34 -13.29
C GLY A 135 11.73 26.94 -12.84
N LEU A 136 12.76 26.38 -13.46
CA LEU A 136 13.27 25.04 -13.23
C LEU A 136 14.77 25.09 -12.96
N ARG A 137 15.18 24.54 -11.82
CA ARG A 137 16.59 24.27 -11.51
C ARG A 137 16.79 22.76 -11.60
N LEU A 138 17.34 22.34 -12.74
CA LEU A 138 17.57 20.92 -13.08
C LEU A 138 19.07 20.58 -13.02
N TYR A 139 19.90 21.48 -13.55
CA TYR A 139 21.34 21.32 -13.68
C TYR A 139 22.07 22.43 -12.93
N ASP A 140 23.32 22.19 -12.54
CA ASP A 140 24.16 23.21 -11.91
C ASP A 140 24.52 24.32 -12.90
N GLY A 141 24.46 25.59 -12.46
CA GLY A 141 24.78 26.77 -13.27
C GLY A 141 23.75 27.14 -14.35
N LEU A 142 22.63 26.43 -14.43
CA LEU A 142 21.56 26.70 -15.40
C LEU A 142 20.21 26.85 -14.69
N PHE A 143 19.50 27.93 -15.01
CA PHE A 143 18.13 28.16 -14.59
C PHE A 143 17.21 28.20 -15.81
N LYS A 144 16.34 27.21 -15.94
CA LYS A 144 15.49 27.04 -17.12
C LYS A 144 14.13 27.69 -16.88
N ILE A 145 13.65 28.46 -17.85
CA ILE A 145 12.35 29.14 -17.79
C ILE A 145 11.38 28.62 -18.85
N ILE A 146 10.14 28.39 -18.46
CA ILE A 146 9.03 28.06 -19.36
C ILE A 146 8.00 29.21 -19.29
N PRO A 147 7.88 30.02 -20.34
CA PRO A 147 6.85 31.05 -20.42
C PRO A 147 5.45 30.42 -20.45
N LEU A 148 4.55 30.93 -19.60
CA LEU A 148 3.16 30.47 -19.47
C LEU A 148 2.21 31.21 -20.43
N ASP A 149 2.61 31.33 -21.70
CA ASP A 149 1.79 31.93 -22.74
C ASP A 149 0.79 30.90 -23.31
N LYS A 150 -0.39 31.36 -23.74
CA LYS A 150 -1.43 30.49 -24.34
C LYS A 150 -0.98 29.71 -25.59
N HIS A 151 0.16 30.06 -26.18
CA HIS A 151 0.70 29.48 -27.41
C HIS A 151 1.85 28.48 -27.21
N ASN A 152 2.08 27.98 -25.98
CA ASN A 152 3.18 27.04 -25.69
C ASN A 152 2.71 25.63 -25.24
N PRO A 153 1.99 24.86 -26.09
CA PRO A 153 1.51 23.52 -25.73
C PRO A 153 2.64 22.48 -25.59
N GLU A 154 3.80 22.73 -26.21
CA GLU A 154 5.00 21.87 -26.17
C GLU A 154 5.91 22.17 -24.97
N LEU A 155 5.53 23.12 -24.10
CA LEU A 155 6.32 23.57 -22.94
C LEU A 155 7.78 23.88 -23.28
N LYS A 156 8.00 24.58 -24.41
CA LYS A 156 9.35 24.99 -24.81
C LYS A 156 9.95 25.88 -23.74
N ALA A 157 11.15 25.49 -23.30
CA ALA A 157 11.89 26.15 -22.26
C ALA A 157 13.11 26.88 -22.83
N SER A 158 13.62 27.87 -22.10
CA SER A 158 14.88 28.56 -22.41
C SER A 158 15.79 28.52 -21.18
N SER A 159 17.06 28.16 -21.34
CA SER A 159 18.02 28.10 -20.24
C SER A 159 18.73 29.44 -20.08
N ILE A 160 18.73 29.97 -18.86
CA ILE A 160 19.45 31.17 -18.44
C ILE A 160 20.69 30.71 -17.67
N ARG A 161 21.84 31.33 -17.95
CA ARG A 161 23.07 31.07 -17.21
C ARG A 161 22.97 31.68 -15.81
N MET A 162 23.26 30.89 -14.80
CA MET A 162 23.31 31.31 -13.40
C MET A 162 24.76 31.18 -12.92
N ASP A 163 25.31 32.26 -12.37
CA ASP A 163 26.71 32.25 -11.91
C ASP A 163 26.87 31.46 -10.61
N GLU A 164 25.80 31.37 -9.82
CA GLU A 164 25.75 30.57 -8.59
C GLU A 164 25.60 29.07 -8.92
N GLN A 165 26.63 28.27 -8.62
CA GLN A 165 26.65 26.83 -8.95
C GLN A 165 25.90 25.97 -7.91
N GLN A 166 26.23 26.13 -6.62
CA GLN A 166 25.65 25.34 -5.52
C GLN A 166 24.44 26.05 -4.92
N VAL A 167 23.29 25.97 -5.60
CA VAL A 167 22.02 26.50 -5.08
C VAL A 167 21.32 25.48 -4.18
N GLN A 168 21.00 25.87 -2.96
CA GLN A 168 20.32 25.04 -1.96
C GLN A 168 18.80 25.04 -2.14
N ASP A 169 18.21 26.22 -2.25
CA ASP A 169 16.77 26.39 -2.51
C ASP A 169 16.51 27.66 -3.32
N VAL A 170 15.38 27.68 -4.03
CA VAL A 170 14.98 28.77 -4.93
C VAL A 170 13.47 28.93 -4.89
N ASN A 171 12.98 30.18 -4.90
CA ASN A 171 11.55 30.51 -5.01
C ASN A 171 11.34 31.85 -5.73
N PHE A 172 10.11 32.10 -6.20
CA PHE A 172 9.71 33.42 -6.71
C PHE A 172 9.14 34.30 -5.58
N LEU A 173 9.54 35.56 -5.54
CA LEU A 173 9.01 36.54 -4.60
C LEU A 173 7.62 37.05 -5.03
N HIS A 174 6.77 37.36 -4.04
CA HIS A 174 5.48 38.01 -4.25
C HIS A 174 5.62 39.53 -4.38
N GLY A 175 4.62 40.19 -4.97
CA GLY A 175 4.54 41.65 -5.06
C GLY A 175 5.43 42.32 -6.12
N CYS A 176 6.28 41.55 -6.81
CA CYS A 176 7.22 42.12 -7.79
C CYS A 176 6.56 42.48 -9.15
N ALA A 177 7.05 43.56 -9.77
CA ALA A 177 6.60 44.02 -11.08
C ALA A 177 7.04 43.05 -12.19
N ASN A 178 8.31 42.62 -12.17
CA ASN A 178 8.85 41.55 -13.01
C ASN A 178 9.01 40.26 -12.18
N PRO A 179 9.14 39.08 -12.81
CA PRO A 179 9.43 37.85 -12.07
C PRO A 179 10.78 37.98 -11.36
N THR A 180 10.79 37.86 -10.03
CA THR A 180 11.99 37.98 -9.21
C THR A 180 12.20 36.70 -8.42
N LEU A 181 13.34 36.05 -8.63
CA LEU A 181 13.77 34.90 -7.86
C LEU A 181 14.48 35.34 -6.58
N ILE A 182 14.34 34.53 -5.55
CA ILE A 182 15.23 34.48 -4.40
C ILE A 182 15.85 33.09 -4.34
N LEU A 183 17.15 33.02 -4.03
CA LEU A 183 17.87 31.78 -3.91
C LEU A 183 18.84 31.80 -2.72
N ILE A 184 19.06 30.63 -2.14
CA ILE A 184 20.15 30.37 -1.20
C ILE A 184 21.25 29.66 -1.98
N HIS A 185 22.48 30.18 -1.96
CA HIS A 185 23.62 29.50 -2.58
C HIS A 185 24.78 29.37 -1.61
N GLN A 186 25.63 28.38 -1.87
CA GLN A 186 26.85 28.11 -1.11
C GLN A 186 28.09 28.46 -1.94
N ASP A 187 29.05 29.10 -1.29
CA ASP A 187 30.41 29.29 -1.80
C ASP A 187 31.46 28.98 -0.71
N ILE A 188 32.73 29.29 -0.96
CA ILE A 188 33.85 29.02 -0.06
C ILE A 188 33.71 29.78 1.29
N ASN A 189 33.01 30.91 1.30
CA ASN A 189 32.82 31.77 2.47
C ASN A 189 31.58 31.42 3.30
N GLY A 190 30.65 30.62 2.77
CA GLY A 190 29.46 30.17 3.48
C GLY A 190 28.22 30.07 2.61
N ARG A 191 27.05 30.20 3.24
CA ARG A 191 25.76 30.32 2.54
C ARG A 191 25.32 31.78 2.47
N HIS A 192 24.74 32.14 1.34
CA HIS A 192 24.36 33.50 0.97
C HIS A 192 22.95 33.53 0.38
N VAL A 193 22.23 34.64 0.54
CA VAL A 193 20.90 34.85 -0.06
C VAL A 193 20.97 35.95 -1.12
N LYS A 194 20.48 35.65 -2.32
CA LYS A 194 20.51 36.59 -3.44
C LYS A 194 19.18 36.62 -4.18
N THR A 195 18.84 37.79 -4.73
CA THR A 195 17.66 37.93 -5.59
C THR A 195 18.06 38.25 -7.02
N HIS A 196 17.29 37.74 -7.98
CA HIS A 196 17.52 37.97 -9.41
C HIS A 196 16.21 38.30 -10.12
N GLU A 197 16.19 39.39 -10.87
CA GLU A 197 15.07 39.80 -11.71
C GLU A 197 15.23 39.23 -13.13
N ILE A 198 14.18 38.59 -13.65
CA ILE A 198 14.20 37.94 -14.97
C ILE A 198 13.50 38.81 -16.01
N SER A 199 14.18 39.13 -17.11
CA SER A 199 13.53 39.65 -18.32
C SER A 199 13.05 38.49 -19.18
N LEU A 200 11.73 38.34 -19.32
CA LEU A 200 11.15 37.32 -20.21
C LEU A 200 11.41 37.62 -21.70
N ARG A 201 11.66 38.89 -22.04
CA ARG A 201 11.95 39.33 -23.40
C ARG A 201 13.38 38.95 -23.81
N ASP A 202 14.34 39.28 -22.95
CA ASP A 202 15.77 39.13 -23.21
C ASP A 202 16.29 37.76 -22.76
N LYS A 203 15.51 37.06 -21.92
CA LYS A 203 15.80 35.72 -21.37
C LYS A 203 17.11 35.70 -20.58
N GLU A 204 17.32 36.71 -19.76
CA GLU A 204 18.50 36.89 -18.93
C GLU A 204 18.14 37.45 -17.54
N PHE A 205 19.08 37.30 -16.61
CA PHE A 205 19.03 37.99 -15.32
C PHE A 205 19.48 39.44 -15.50
N VAL A 206 18.62 40.39 -15.13
CA VAL A 206 18.84 41.81 -15.43
C VAL A 206 19.34 42.58 -14.22
N LYS A 207 18.76 42.32 -13.04
CA LYS A 207 18.99 43.10 -11.83
C LYS A 207 19.00 42.21 -10.60
N ILE A 208 19.76 42.64 -9.60
CA ILE A 208 19.71 42.09 -8.24
C ILE A 208 18.99 43.11 -7.35
N PRO A 209 17.70 42.92 -7.03
CA PRO A 209 16.95 43.84 -6.15
C PRO A 209 17.61 44.05 -4.79
N TRP A 210 18.01 42.97 -4.13
CA TRP A 210 18.76 42.98 -2.88
C TRP A 210 19.51 41.65 -2.69
N ARG A 211 20.51 41.65 -1.79
CA ARG A 211 21.26 40.46 -1.39
C ARG A 211 21.63 40.55 0.08
N GLN A 212 21.78 39.40 0.71
CA GLN A 212 22.35 39.26 2.04
C GLN A 212 23.54 38.33 1.92
N ASP A 213 24.74 38.87 2.16
CA ASP A 213 25.96 38.09 2.01
C ASP A 213 25.95 36.99 3.09
N ASN A 214 26.07 37.26 4.38
CA ASN A 214 26.16 36.15 5.35
C ASN A 214 24.78 35.76 5.91
N VAL A 215 24.40 34.49 5.72
CA VAL A 215 23.34 33.80 6.48
C VAL A 215 23.92 32.61 7.25
N GLU A 216 23.08 31.92 8.02
CA GLU A 216 23.47 30.71 8.73
C GLU A 216 24.08 29.67 7.77
N ARG A 217 25.15 28.98 8.21
CA ARG A 217 25.85 27.98 7.39
C ARG A 217 24.95 26.83 6.95
N GLU A 218 23.92 26.52 7.74
CA GLU A 218 22.94 25.47 7.45
C GLU A 218 21.59 25.99 6.94
N ALA A 219 21.52 27.24 6.46
CA ALA A 219 20.32 27.77 5.80
C ALA A 219 19.92 26.94 4.57
N MET A 220 18.76 26.30 4.61
CA MET A 220 18.37 25.26 3.63
C MET A 220 17.07 25.54 2.88
N MET A 221 16.21 26.42 3.41
CA MET A 221 14.86 26.61 2.88
C MET A 221 14.51 28.09 2.80
N VAL A 222 13.90 28.50 1.69
CA VAL A 222 13.38 29.86 1.49
C VAL A 222 11.88 29.86 1.27
N ILE A 223 11.14 30.59 2.10
CA ILE A 223 9.68 30.69 2.05
C ILE A 223 9.31 32.11 1.60
N PRO A 224 8.81 32.30 0.38
CA PRO A 224 8.35 33.62 -0.07
C PRO A 224 7.06 33.99 0.66
N VAL A 225 7.04 35.18 1.27
CA VAL A 225 5.88 35.68 2.01
C VAL A 225 4.93 36.39 1.03
N PRO A 226 3.61 36.09 1.05
CA PRO A 226 2.65 36.69 0.13
C PRO A 226 2.42 38.19 0.38
N SER A 227 1.75 38.83 -0.59
CA SER A 227 1.22 40.19 -0.42
C SER A 227 0.17 40.20 0.71
N PRO A 228 0.15 41.21 1.61
CA PRO A 228 0.80 42.52 1.48
C PRO A 228 2.20 42.65 2.11
N ILE A 229 2.67 41.66 2.87
CA ILE A 229 3.94 41.74 3.62
C ILE A 229 5.13 41.64 2.66
N CYS A 230 5.07 40.70 1.71
CA CYS A 230 6.17 40.39 0.78
C CYS A 230 7.47 40.00 1.50
N GLY A 231 8.58 39.87 0.76
CA GLY A 231 9.85 39.39 1.32
C GLY A 231 9.92 37.86 1.42
N ALA A 232 10.85 37.35 2.21
CA ALA A 232 11.07 35.93 2.38
C ALA A 232 11.55 35.58 3.79
N ILE A 233 11.14 34.40 4.25
CA ILE A 233 11.66 33.74 5.45
C ILE A 233 12.74 32.75 5.00
N ILE A 234 13.86 32.71 5.72
CA ILE A 234 14.95 31.76 5.50
C ILE A 234 15.10 30.94 6.77
N ILE A 235 15.02 29.63 6.61
CA ILE A 235 15.09 28.65 7.71
C ILE A 235 16.46 27.96 7.63
N GLY A 236 17.22 28.07 8.72
CA GLY A 236 18.39 27.27 9.00
C GLY A 236 18.12 26.19 10.05
N GLN A 237 19.19 25.59 10.58
CA GLN A 237 19.12 24.56 11.61
C GLN A 237 19.02 25.16 13.01
N GLU A 238 19.58 26.35 13.23
CA GLU A 238 19.55 27.02 14.54
C GLU A 238 18.67 28.28 14.53
N SER A 239 18.54 28.96 13.39
CA SER A 239 17.87 30.26 13.30
C SER A 239 16.83 30.34 12.17
N ILE A 240 15.81 31.16 12.40
CA ILE A 240 14.84 31.56 11.38
C ILE A 240 14.96 33.06 11.20
N LEU A 241 15.07 33.52 9.95
CA LEU A 241 15.18 34.93 9.62
C LEU A 241 14.15 35.35 8.58
N TYR A 242 13.72 36.61 8.63
CA TYR A 242 12.87 37.25 7.64
C TYR A 242 13.62 38.44 7.02
N HIS A 243 13.54 38.58 5.70
CA HIS A 243 14.18 39.66 4.95
C HIS A 243 13.30 40.13 3.77
N ASP A 244 13.04 41.43 3.65
CA ASP A 244 12.26 42.03 2.55
C ASP A 244 13.06 42.98 1.63
N GLY A 245 14.34 43.18 1.93
CA GLY A 245 15.21 44.15 1.26
C GLY A 245 15.58 45.33 2.17
N THR A 246 14.76 45.59 3.19
CA THR A 246 14.91 46.72 4.13
C THR A 246 14.81 46.28 5.59
N THR A 247 13.83 45.44 5.91
CA THR A 247 13.57 44.89 7.23
C THR A 247 14.31 43.57 7.37
N TYR A 248 14.99 43.40 8.49
CA TYR A 248 15.69 42.17 8.86
C TYR A 248 15.34 41.80 10.30
N VAL A 249 14.76 40.62 10.47
CA VAL A 249 14.36 40.08 11.78
C VAL A 249 14.83 38.64 11.86
N ALA A 250 15.41 38.23 12.99
CA ALA A 250 15.87 36.86 13.19
C ALA A 250 15.54 36.38 14.61
N VAL A 251 15.23 35.09 14.73
CA VAL A 251 14.96 34.40 16.00
C VAL A 251 15.77 33.10 16.07
N VAL A 252 16.20 32.73 17.27
CA VAL A 252 16.97 31.50 17.55
C VAL A 252 16.26 30.71 18.65
N PRO A 253 15.18 29.97 18.33
CA PRO A 253 14.47 29.16 19.30
C PRO A 253 15.32 27.93 19.69
N PRO A 254 15.61 27.70 20.99
CA PRO A 254 16.43 26.57 21.42
C PRO A 254 15.90 25.20 20.97
N ILE A 255 14.58 25.08 20.78
CA ILE A 255 13.93 23.83 20.41
C ILE A 255 14.22 23.41 18.96
N ILE A 256 14.48 24.36 18.05
CA ILE A 256 14.78 24.05 16.64
C ILE A 256 16.17 23.43 16.50
N LYS A 257 17.08 23.73 17.43
CA LYS A 257 18.44 23.16 17.43
C LYS A 257 18.46 21.63 17.59
N GLN A 258 17.39 21.05 18.13
CA GLN A 258 17.32 19.61 18.39
C GLN A 258 17.13 18.78 17.12
N SER A 259 16.50 19.32 16.07
CA SER A 259 16.18 18.57 14.86
C SER A 259 15.92 19.50 13.68
N THR A 260 16.31 19.05 12.49
CA THR A 260 16.25 19.83 11.25
C THR A 260 14.80 19.94 10.72
N ILE A 261 14.36 21.17 10.41
CA ILE A 261 13.06 21.45 9.78
C ILE A 261 13.07 20.99 8.31
N THR A 262 12.17 20.10 7.91
CA THR A 262 12.15 19.51 6.56
C THR A 262 11.13 20.16 5.63
N CYS A 263 10.02 20.63 6.17
CA CYS A 263 8.88 21.08 5.37
C CYS A 263 8.09 22.18 6.08
N TYR A 264 7.25 22.87 5.30
CA TYR A 264 6.40 23.93 5.80
C TYR A 264 5.04 23.96 5.10
N ALA A 265 4.06 24.58 5.75
CA ALA A 265 2.78 24.92 5.14
C ALA A 265 2.33 26.31 5.58
N ARG A 266 1.76 27.07 4.64
CA ARG A 266 1.13 28.36 4.95
C ARG A 266 -0.30 28.12 5.45
N VAL A 267 -0.66 28.72 6.58
CA VAL A 267 -2.00 28.55 7.18
C VAL A 267 -2.98 29.61 6.68
N ASP A 268 -2.54 30.87 6.59
CA ASP A 268 -3.40 31.99 6.18
C ASP A 268 -2.94 32.65 4.89
N ASN A 269 -3.90 33.27 4.20
CA ASN A 269 -3.64 33.92 2.91
C ASN A 269 -2.70 35.14 3.00
N GLN A 270 -2.60 35.77 4.18
CA GLN A 270 -1.73 36.94 4.41
C GLN A 270 -0.28 36.55 4.70
N GLY A 271 -0.01 35.27 5.01
CA GLY A 271 1.32 34.78 5.35
C GLY A 271 1.77 35.20 6.74
N LEU A 272 0.86 35.21 7.70
CA LEU A 272 1.16 35.53 9.10
C LEU A 272 1.55 34.31 9.94
N ARG A 273 1.07 33.14 9.55
CA ARG A 273 1.21 31.87 10.28
C ARG A 273 1.69 30.78 9.33
N TYR A 274 2.73 30.09 9.76
CA TYR A 274 3.32 28.98 9.04
C TYR A 274 3.49 27.78 9.97
N LEU A 275 3.13 26.60 9.48
CA LEU A 275 3.46 25.33 10.12
C LEU A 275 4.83 24.90 9.65
N LEU A 276 5.66 24.42 10.56
CA LEU A 276 6.99 23.87 10.30
C LEU A 276 7.07 22.46 10.89
N GLY A 277 7.52 21.49 10.11
CA GLY A 277 7.73 20.11 10.55
C GLY A 277 9.21 19.74 10.52
N ASP A 278 9.67 18.96 11.50
CA ASP A 278 11.07 18.52 11.60
C ASP A 278 11.25 17.00 11.44
N LEU A 279 12.51 16.53 11.36
CA LEU A 279 12.83 15.10 11.24
C LEU A 279 12.49 14.25 12.47
N ALA A 280 12.38 14.86 13.65
CA ALA A 280 11.97 14.19 14.88
C ALA A 280 10.45 14.00 14.97
N GLY A 281 9.68 14.67 14.10
CA GLY A 281 8.21 14.65 14.06
C GLY A 281 7.57 15.69 14.96
N HIS A 282 8.26 16.76 15.33
CA HIS A 282 7.67 17.91 15.99
C HIS A 282 6.96 18.82 14.98
N LEU A 283 5.82 19.37 15.38
CA LEU A 283 5.10 20.39 14.65
C LEU A 283 5.21 21.73 15.36
N PHE A 284 5.69 22.75 14.65
CA PHE A 284 5.80 24.11 15.15
C PHE A 284 4.86 25.05 14.40
N MET A 285 4.43 26.13 15.07
CA MET A 285 3.80 27.29 14.46
C MET A 285 4.74 28.49 14.52
N LEU A 286 5.07 29.05 13.36
CA LEU A 286 5.78 30.31 13.20
C LEU A 286 4.79 31.44 12.98
N PHE A 287 4.88 32.48 13.80
CA PHE A 287 4.09 33.70 13.71
C PHE A 287 4.96 34.88 13.28
N LEU A 288 4.47 35.65 12.31
CA LEU A 288 5.05 36.94 11.91
C LEU A 288 4.26 38.03 12.62
N GLU A 289 4.82 38.60 13.68
CA GLU A 289 4.17 39.70 14.39
C GLU A 289 4.31 41.00 13.59
N GLN A 290 3.18 41.64 13.30
CA GLN A 290 3.16 42.88 12.52
C GLN A 290 3.10 44.12 13.42
N GLU A 291 3.76 45.17 12.95
CA GLU A 291 3.58 46.53 13.45
C GLU A 291 3.12 47.44 12.31
N LYS A 292 2.10 48.26 12.57
CA LYS A 292 1.67 49.29 11.62
C LYS A 292 2.49 50.54 11.84
N LYS A 293 3.26 50.94 10.83
CA LYS A 293 3.96 52.22 10.84
C LYS A 293 2.95 53.39 10.76
N PRO A 294 3.35 54.61 11.20
CA PRO A 294 2.50 55.80 11.11
C PRO A 294 2.04 56.17 9.68
N ASP A 295 2.75 55.68 8.66
CA ASP A 295 2.42 55.85 7.23
C ASP A 295 1.36 54.85 6.73
N GLY A 296 0.88 53.94 7.58
CA GLY A 296 -0.10 52.91 7.25
C GLY A 296 0.49 51.63 6.65
N THR A 297 1.81 51.56 6.44
CA THR A 297 2.49 50.34 5.97
C THR A 297 2.62 49.32 7.11
N GLN A 298 2.39 48.05 6.79
CA GLN A 298 2.61 46.94 7.73
C GLN A 298 4.05 46.44 7.57
N VAL A 299 4.77 46.33 8.67
CA VAL A 299 6.11 45.73 8.70
C VAL A 299 6.16 44.59 9.71
N VAL A 300 7.02 43.61 9.44
CA VAL A 300 7.30 42.53 10.40
C VAL A 300 8.15 43.11 11.52
N LYS A 301 7.67 42.96 12.75
CA LYS A 301 8.34 43.43 13.97
C LYS A 301 9.17 42.33 14.60
N ASP A 302 8.59 41.14 14.75
CA ASP A 302 9.21 40.01 15.44
C ASP A 302 8.73 38.67 14.85
N LEU A 303 9.50 37.61 15.13
CA LEU A 303 9.19 36.23 14.77
C LEU A 303 9.03 35.40 16.04
N LYS A 304 7.89 34.72 16.18
CA LYS A 304 7.62 33.84 17.32
C LYS A 304 7.41 32.41 16.86
N VAL A 305 8.08 31.46 17.52
CA VAL A 305 7.93 30.03 17.25
C VAL A 305 7.36 29.33 18.48
N GLU A 306 6.30 28.56 18.28
CA GLU A 306 5.66 27.74 19.31
C GLU A 306 5.60 26.28 18.89
N LEU A 307 5.91 25.36 19.81
CA LEU A 307 5.69 23.93 19.60
C LEU A 307 4.20 23.62 19.77
N LEU A 308 3.61 22.95 18.79
CA LEU A 308 2.22 22.50 18.83
C LEU A 308 2.10 21.08 19.36
N GLY A 309 3.08 20.21 19.10
CA GLY A 309 3.02 18.83 19.54
C GLY A 309 3.82 17.91 18.63
N GLU A 310 3.55 16.62 18.72
CA GLU A 310 4.20 15.58 17.94
C GLU A 310 3.24 15.00 16.89
N ILE A 311 3.77 14.73 15.70
CA ILE A 311 3.06 14.25 14.50
C ILE A 311 3.92 13.19 13.81
N SER A 312 3.39 12.41 12.87
CA SER A 312 4.25 11.55 12.04
C SER A 312 5.33 12.35 11.32
N ILE A 313 6.53 11.76 11.13
CA ILE A 313 7.66 12.44 10.50
C ILE A 313 7.25 12.99 9.12
N PRO A 314 7.18 14.32 8.94
CA PRO A 314 6.58 14.92 7.76
C PRO A 314 7.59 15.06 6.62
N GLU A 315 7.21 14.55 5.45
CA GLU A 315 7.86 14.90 4.16
C GLU A 315 7.18 16.13 3.55
N CYS A 316 5.84 16.21 3.67
CA CYS A 316 5.06 17.38 3.28
C CYS A 316 3.94 17.65 4.29
N ILE A 317 3.59 18.93 4.45
CA ILE A 317 2.47 19.37 5.29
C ILE A 317 1.56 20.22 4.41
N THR A 318 0.24 20.06 4.56
CA THR A 318 -0.73 20.93 3.91
C THR A 318 -1.86 21.27 4.88
N TYR A 319 -2.09 22.56 5.07
CA TYR A 319 -3.27 23.04 5.79
C TYR A 319 -4.50 22.95 4.88
N LEU A 320 -5.58 22.34 5.38
CA LEU A 320 -6.82 22.21 4.63
C LEU A 320 -7.77 23.34 5.01
N ASP A 321 -8.58 23.15 6.04
CA ASP A 321 -9.47 24.17 6.61
C ASP A 321 -9.84 23.84 8.05
N ASN A 322 -10.42 24.79 8.78
CA ASN A 322 -10.91 24.64 10.15
C ASN A 322 -9.88 24.06 11.13
N GLY A 323 -8.59 24.34 10.98
CA GLY A 323 -7.56 23.77 11.83
C GLY A 323 -7.22 22.31 11.52
N VAL A 324 -7.73 21.74 10.42
CA VAL A 324 -7.36 20.40 9.96
C VAL A 324 -6.16 20.50 9.03
N ILE A 325 -5.18 19.64 9.27
CA ILE A 325 -3.93 19.55 8.50
C ILE A 325 -3.72 18.12 8.05
N PHE A 326 -3.21 17.97 6.84
CA PHE A 326 -2.74 16.69 6.33
C PHE A 326 -1.22 16.63 6.43
N ILE A 327 -0.73 15.53 7.01
CA ILE A 327 0.69 15.22 7.17
C ILE A 327 1.02 14.06 6.23
N GLY A 328 1.72 14.37 5.14
CA GLY A 328 2.25 13.36 4.24
C GLY A 328 3.60 12.88 4.76
N SER A 329 3.66 11.61 5.16
CA SER A 329 4.89 10.98 5.60
C SER A 329 5.43 10.02 4.53
N ARG A 330 6.75 10.07 4.34
CA ARG A 330 7.50 9.11 3.50
C ARG A 330 8.08 7.95 4.32
N LEU A 331 8.36 8.19 5.60
CA LEU A 331 9.06 7.27 6.50
C LEU A 331 8.14 6.54 7.48
N GLY A 332 6.86 6.90 7.51
CA GLY A 332 5.85 6.37 8.43
C GLY A 332 4.44 6.59 7.92
N ASP A 333 3.45 6.27 8.73
CA ASP A 333 2.05 6.44 8.34
C ASP A 333 1.72 7.93 8.12
N SER A 334 0.93 8.23 7.09
CA SER A 334 0.44 9.59 6.87
C SER A 334 -0.75 9.87 7.77
N GLN A 335 -1.00 11.12 8.14
CA GLN A 335 -2.02 11.44 9.16
C GLN A 335 -2.88 12.64 8.77
N LEU A 336 -4.15 12.60 9.18
CA LEU A 336 -5.02 13.77 9.24
C LEU A 336 -5.10 14.23 10.70
N ILE A 337 -4.75 15.48 10.97
CA ILE A 337 -4.62 16.02 12.33
C ILE A 337 -5.50 17.25 12.50
N LYS A 338 -6.17 17.35 13.65
CA LYS A 338 -6.90 18.53 14.08
C LYS A 338 -6.06 19.34 15.06
N LEU A 339 -5.90 20.62 14.77
CA LEU A 339 -5.35 21.60 15.68
C LEU A 339 -6.45 22.14 16.60
N ILE A 340 -6.31 21.89 17.90
CA ILE A 340 -7.20 22.43 18.93
C ILE A 340 -6.63 23.75 19.49
N THR A 341 -7.50 24.60 20.04
CA THR A 341 -7.09 25.93 20.54
C THR A 341 -6.56 25.91 21.97
N LYS A 342 -6.84 24.84 22.72
CA LYS A 342 -6.35 24.63 24.08
C LYS A 342 -5.51 23.36 24.07
N ALA A 343 -4.33 23.42 24.64
CA ALA A 343 -3.51 22.24 24.81
C ALA A 343 -4.25 21.17 25.63
N ASP A 344 -3.99 19.91 25.31
CA ASP A 344 -4.41 18.76 26.09
C ASP A 344 -3.62 18.65 27.41
N GLU A 345 -3.86 17.58 28.17
CA GLU A 345 -3.19 17.32 29.45
C GLU A 345 -1.66 17.19 29.33
N ASN A 346 -1.16 16.82 28.14
CA ASN A 346 0.26 16.65 27.83
C ASN A 346 0.88 17.92 27.20
N GLY A 347 0.11 18.99 27.03
CA GLY A 347 0.59 20.22 26.40
C GLY A 347 0.55 20.20 24.86
N SER A 348 -0.06 19.20 24.23
CA SER A 348 -0.20 19.07 22.78
C SER A 348 -1.48 19.75 22.27
N TYR A 349 -1.36 20.39 21.12
CA TYR A 349 -2.45 20.99 20.35
C TYR A 349 -2.86 20.11 19.16
N CYS A 350 -2.19 18.97 18.96
CA CYS A 350 -2.40 18.06 17.84
C CYS A 350 -3.28 16.88 18.27
N VAL A 351 -4.43 16.71 17.63
CA VAL A 351 -5.31 15.56 17.82
C VAL A 351 -5.38 14.76 16.52
N PRO A 352 -4.88 13.50 16.47
CA PRO A 352 -4.99 12.67 15.29
C PRO A 352 -6.46 12.33 15.01
N MET A 353 -6.90 12.53 13.77
CA MET A 353 -8.24 12.19 13.29
C MET A 353 -8.23 10.84 12.56
N GLU A 354 -7.27 10.67 11.66
CA GLU A 354 -7.17 9.50 10.79
C GLU A 354 -5.70 9.22 10.47
N THR A 355 -5.36 7.94 10.28
CA THR A 355 -4.00 7.49 9.93
C THR A 355 -4.07 6.57 8.72
N PHE A 356 -3.19 6.80 7.76
CA PHE A 356 -3.12 6.09 6.49
C PHE A 356 -1.86 5.23 6.46
N THR A 357 -2.05 3.92 6.32
CA THR A 357 -0.98 2.91 6.32
C THR A 357 0.11 3.22 5.29
N ASN A 358 1.36 3.19 5.75
CA ASN A 358 2.55 3.31 4.94
C ASN A 358 3.53 2.16 5.22
N LEU A 359 3.79 1.36 4.18
CA LEU A 359 4.77 0.28 4.23
C LEU A 359 6.21 0.79 4.05
N ALA A 360 6.37 2.03 3.61
CA ALA A 360 7.63 2.60 3.20
C ALA A 360 8.49 3.09 4.38
N PRO A 361 9.83 3.01 4.25
CA PRO A 361 10.54 2.14 3.32
C PRO A 361 10.44 0.67 3.76
N ILE A 362 10.27 -0.27 2.82
CA ILE A 362 10.46 -1.70 3.12
C ILE A 362 11.97 -1.96 3.08
N VAL A 363 12.59 -2.17 4.24
CA VAL A 363 14.06 -2.31 4.38
C VAL A 363 14.51 -3.77 4.25
N ASP A 364 13.70 -4.71 4.73
CA ASP A 364 13.89 -6.15 4.62
C ASP A 364 12.52 -6.84 4.80
N MET A 365 12.41 -8.10 4.40
CA MET A 365 11.19 -8.88 4.55
C MET A 365 11.45 -10.38 4.65
N ALA A 366 10.53 -11.06 5.34
CA ALA A 366 10.46 -12.52 5.41
C ALA A 366 9.10 -13.00 4.91
N VAL A 367 9.09 -14.05 4.09
CA VAL A 367 7.86 -14.74 3.66
C VAL A 367 7.74 -16.01 4.49
N VAL A 368 6.63 -16.15 5.21
CA VAL A 368 6.38 -17.21 6.19
C VAL A 368 4.96 -17.74 6.05
N ASP A 369 4.78 -19.05 6.21
CA ASP A 369 3.46 -19.66 6.33
C ASP A 369 3.22 -20.04 7.79
N LEU A 370 2.76 -19.05 8.59
CA LEU A 370 2.55 -19.23 10.03
C LEU A 370 1.44 -20.25 10.33
N GLU A 371 0.47 -20.38 9.44
CA GLU A 371 -0.71 -21.22 9.62
C GLU A 371 -0.58 -22.59 8.95
N ARG A 372 0.49 -22.80 8.18
CA ARG A 372 0.80 -24.02 7.40
C ARG A 372 -0.33 -24.40 6.44
N GLN A 373 -0.97 -23.39 5.85
CA GLN A 373 -2.11 -23.55 4.93
C GLN A 373 -1.69 -23.50 3.46
N GLY A 374 -0.39 -23.34 3.16
CA GLY A 374 0.11 -23.11 1.81
C GLY A 374 -0.10 -21.67 1.32
N GLN A 375 -0.41 -20.75 2.23
CA GLN A 375 -0.56 -19.32 1.96
C GLN A 375 0.57 -18.55 2.65
N GLY A 376 1.46 -17.97 1.85
CA GLY A 376 2.53 -17.13 2.35
C GLY A 376 1.98 -15.83 2.94
N GLN A 377 2.46 -15.49 4.14
CA GLN A 377 2.33 -14.17 4.75
C GLN A 377 3.67 -13.49 4.66
N MET A 378 3.67 -12.16 4.49
CA MET A 378 4.91 -11.41 4.44
C MET A 378 5.02 -10.51 5.67
N VAL A 379 6.15 -10.59 6.36
CA VAL A 379 6.48 -9.70 7.48
C VAL A 379 7.62 -8.78 7.03
N THR A 380 7.35 -7.49 6.97
CA THR A 380 8.31 -6.47 6.52
C THR A 380 8.88 -5.68 7.68
N CYS A 381 10.16 -5.34 7.58
CA CYS A 381 10.76 -4.24 8.34
C CYS A 381 10.42 -2.94 7.62
N SER A 382 9.52 -2.15 8.19
CA SER A 382 8.99 -0.94 7.56
C SER A 382 9.24 0.30 8.43
N GLY A 383 9.27 1.46 7.78
CA GLY A 383 9.41 2.74 8.45
C GLY A 383 10.83 3.03 8.95
N ALA A 384 11.03 4.23 9.49
CA ALA A 384 12.31 4.67 10.03
C ALA A 384 12.15 5.55 11.28
N PHE A 385 13.19 5.57 12.10
CA PHE A 385 13.24 6.29 13.37
C PHE A 385 12.05 5.92 14.26
N LYS A 386 11.28 6.89 14.77
CA LYS A 386 10.08 6.59 15.58
C LYS A 386 8.97 5.88 14.82
N GLU A 387 8.93 6.02 13.50
CA GLU A 387 7.89 5.40 12.66
C GLU A 387 8.21 3.93 12.33
N GLY A 388 9.35 3.43 12.81
CA GLY A 388 9.75 2.05 12.58
C GLY A 388 8.73 1.06 13.13
N SER A 389 8.36 0.09 12.30
CA SER A 389 7.28 -0.87 12.54
C SER A 389 7.53 -2.18 11.79
N LEU A 390 6.92 -3.27 12.26
CA LEU A 390 6.74 -4.46 11.43
C LEU A 390 5.36 -4.40 10.78
N ARG A 391 5.27 -4.78 9.50
CA ARG A 391 3.98 -4.90 8.80
C ARG A 391 3.78 -6.34 8.38
N ILE A 392 2.66 -6.92 8.76
CA ILE A 392 2.26 -8.28 8.41
C ILE A 392 1.22 -8.15 7.30
N ILE A 393 1.61 -8.54 6.11
CA ILE A 393 0.78 -8.50 4.91
C ILE A 393 0.27 -9.90 4.62
N ARG A 394 -1.06 -10.03 4.61
CA ARG A 394 -1.79 -11.27 4.30
C ARG A 394 -2.72 -11.00 3.14
N ASN A 395 -2.85 -11.97 2.24
CA ASN A 395 -3.86 -11.89 1.19
C ASN A 395 -5.23 -12.27 1.76
N GLY A 396 -6.26 -11.47 1.47
CA GLY A 396 -7.61 -11.62 2.01
C GLY A 396 -7.91 -10.78 3.25
N ILE A 397 -9.18 -10.75 3.62
CA ILE A 397 -9.76 -9.96 4.72
C ILE A 397 -9.73 -10.80 5.99
N GLY A 398 -9.21 -10.25 7.08
CA GLY A 398 -9.25 -10.88 8.40
C GLY A 398 -10.59 -10.70 9.10
N ILE A 399 -10.87 -11.62 10.03
CA ILE A 399 -11.95 -11.51 11.01
C ILE A 399 -11.30 -11.48 12.38
N GLN A 400 -11.56 -10.43 13.15
CA GLN A 400 -11.16 -10.35 14.54
C GLN A 400 -12.20 -11.08 15.39
N GLU A 401 -11.84 -12.27 15.86
CA GLU A 401 -12.73 -13.12 16.67
C GLU A 401 -12.84 -12.57 18.10
N HIS A 402 -14.07 -12.32 18.55
CA HIS A 402 -14.40 -11.89 19.91
C HIS A 402 -14.93 -13.05 20.75
N ALA A 403 -15.74 -13.92 20.16
CA ALA A 403 -16.30 -15.10 20.81
C ALA A 403 -16.39 -16.29 19.84
N SER A 404 -16.28 -17.51 20.38
CA SER A 404 -16.47 -18.75 19.63
C SER A 404 -17.28 -19.75 20.46
N ILE A 405 -18.26 -20.39 19.83
CA ILE A 405 -19.23 -21.29 20.45
C ILE A 405 -19.26 -22.59 19.65
N ASP A 406 -19.03 -23.73 20.30
CA ASP A 406 -19.03 -25.04 19.65
C ASP A 406 -20.46 -25.56 19.43
N LEU A 407 -21.04 -25.26 18.26
CA LEU A 407 -22.37 -25.70 17.84
C LEU A 407 -22.34 -26.27 16.41
N PRO A 408 -22.36 -27.61 16.24
CA PRO A 408 -22.28 -28.22 14.93
C PRO A 408 -23.63 -28.27 14.20
N GLY A 409 -23.58 -28.28 12.87
CA GLY A 409 -24.74 -28.61 12.02
C GLY A 409 -25.76 -27.48 11.80
N ILE A 410 -25.31 -26.24 11.86
CA ILE A 410 -26.15 -25.05 11.63
C ILE A 410 -26.56 -24.96 10.16
N LYS A 411 -27.83 -24.63 9.92
CA LYS A 411 -28.49 -24.50 8.61
C LYS A 411 -29.04 -23.10 8.32
N GLY A 412 -28.89 -22.19 9.27
CA GLY A 412 -29.32 -20.80 9.14
C GLY A 412 -29.11 -20.04 10.45
N MET A 413 -28.87 -18.74 10.34
CA MET A 413 -28.58 -17.88 11.48
C MET A 413 -29.11 -16.47 11.23
N TRP A 414 -29.75 -15.88 12.23
CA TRP A 414 -30.35 -14.55 12.16
C TRP A 414 -30.25 -13.83 13.50
N ALA A 415 -29.89 -12.55 13.48
CA ALA A 415 -29.96 -11.68 14.63
C ALA A 415 -31.39 -11.11 14.79
N LEU A 416 -31.84 -11.01 16.03
CA LEU A 416 -33.11 -10.44 16.42
C LEU A 416 -32.94 -9.43 17.55
N LYS A 417 -33.79 -8.41 17.50
CA LYS A 417 -33.96 -7.41 18.53
C LYS A 417 -35.19 -7.69 19.36
N VAL A 418 -35.02 -8.31 20.52
CA VAL A 418 -36.12 -8.65 21.43
C VAL A 418 -36.26 -7.58 22.52
N GLY A 419 -37.45 -7.00 22.66
CA GLY A 419 -37.70 -5.84 23.53
C GLY A 419 -37.53 -4.48 22.81
N GLY A 420 -37.50 -3.40 23.58
CA GLY A 420 -37.50 -2.01 23.06
C GLY A 420 -36.13 -1.37 22.82
N GLY A 421 -35.06 -2.16 22.76
CA GLY A 421 -33.69 -1.67 22.52
C GLY A 421 -33.45 -1.19 21.09
N ASN A 422 -32.27 -0.60 20.85
CA ASN A 422 -31.76 -0.27 19.51
C ASN A 422 -30.76 -1.31 18.98
N PHE A 423 -30.21 -2.15 19.85
CA PHE A 423 -29.22 -3.18 19.53
C PHE A 423 -29.84 -4.56 19.48
N ASP A 424 -29.27 -5.42 18.64
CA ASP A 424 -29.58 -6.85 18.63
C ASP A 424 -29.19 -7.47 19.96
N ASN A 425 -30.00 -8.41 20.45
CA ASN A 425 -29.73 -9.09 21.72
C ASN A 425 -30.04 -10.58 21.67
N THR A 426 -30.43 -11.10 20.51
CA THR A 426 -30.80 -12.50 20.36
C THR A 426 -30.30 -13.03 19.03
N LEU A 427 -29.76 -14.24 19.02
CA LEU A 427 -29.29 -14.97 17.85
C LEU A 427 -30.11 -16.26 17.69
N VAL A 428 -30.82 -16.40 16.58
CA VAL A 428 -31.60 -17.60 16.26
C VAL A 428 -30.79 -18.52 15.36
N LEU A 429 -30.63 -19.77 15.78
CA LEU A 429 -29.88 -20.81 15.09
C LEU A 429 -30.82 -21.91 14.60
N SER A 430 -30.83 -22.16 13.30
CA SER A 430 -31.59 -23.25 12.70
C SER A 430 -30.72 -24.49 12.53
N PHE A 431 -31.27 -25.66 12.85
CA PHE A 431 -30.66 -26.97 12.64
C PHE A 431 -31.60 -27.85 11.81
N VAL A 432 -31.16 -29.05 11.45
CA VAL A 432 -32.03 -30.02 10.77
C VAL A 432 -33.15 -30.45 11.73
N GLY A 433 -34.37 -29.99 11.47
CA GLY A 433 -35.58 -30.35 12.23
C GLY A 433 -35.74 -29.67 13.59
N GLN A 434 -34.95 -28.65 13.93
CA GLN A 434 -35.13 -27.89 15.17
C GLN A 434 -34.57 -26.46 15.05
N THR A 435 -34.98 -25.57 15.94
CA THR A 435 -34.50 -24.19 16.06
C THR A 435 -34.10 -23.92 17.51
N ARG A 436 -32.95 -23.28 17.73
CA ARG A 436 -32.47 -22.83 19.06
C ARG A 436 -32.30 -21.32 19.07
N ILE A 437 -32.42 -20.72 20.24
CA ILE A 437 -32.36 -19.27 20.41
C ILE A 437 -31.35 -18.95 21.50
N LEU A 438 -30.38 -18.10 21.19
CA LEU A 438 -29.35 -17.63 22.12
C LEU A 438 -29.59 -16.16 22.44
N THR A 439 -29.72 -15.80 23.71
CA THR A 439 -29.79 -14.40 24.16
C THR A 439 -28.38 -13.92 24.53
N LEU A 440 -28.05 -12.70 24.14
CA LEU A 440 -26.78 -12.02 24.41
C LEU A 440 -26.97 -11.10 25.62
N ASN A 441 -26.46 -11.52 26.77
CA ASN A 441 -26.52 -10.77 28.03
C ASN A 441 -25.13 -10.20 28.33
N GLY A 442 -24.81 -9.06 27.72
CA GLY A 442 -23.44 -8.57 27.74
C GLY A 442 -22.56 -9.44 26.83
N GLU A 443 -21.41 -9.88 27.34
CA GLU A 443 -20.53 -10.83 26.66
C GLU A 443 -21.00 -12.29 26.81
N GLU A 444 -21.88 -12.60 27.78
CA GLU A 444 -22.36 -13.95 28.01
C GLU A 444 -23.47 -14.34 27.01
N VAL A 445 -23.40 -15.59 26.53
CA VAL A 445 -24.35 -16.16 25.58
C VAL A 445 -25.12 -17.29 26.25
N GLU A 446 -26.44 -17.12 26.39
CA GLU A 446 -27.31 -18.07 27.09
C GLU A 446 -28.40 -18.63 26.16
N GLU A 447 -28.68 -19.94 26.25
CA GLU A 447 -29.79 -20.56 25.51
C GLU A 447 -31.13 -20.22 26.18
N THR A 448 -32.09 -19.77 25.37
CA THR A 448 -33.39 -19.25 25.83
C THR A 448 -34.50 -19.64 24.87
N ASP A 449 -35.76 -19.41 25.26
CA ASP A 449 -36.93 -19.63 24.41
C ASP A 449 -37.70 -18.32 24.20
N ILE A 450 -38.16 -18.08 22.97
CA ILE A 450 -39.13 -17.01 22.68
C ILE A 450 -40.52 -17.62 22.59
N PRO A 451 -41.46 -17.23 23.48
CA PRO A 451 -42.83 -17.72 23.41
C PRO A 451 -43.48 -17.37 22.06
N GLY A 452 -44.05 -18.39 21.40
CA GLY A 452 -44.63 -18.28 20.05
C GLY A 452 -43.74 -18.83 18.93
N PHE A 453 -42.43 -18.98 19.18
CA PHE A 453 -41.54 -19.67 18.24
C PHE A 453 -41.74 -21.18 18.27
N VAL A 454 -41.61 -21.81 17.11
CA VAL A 454 -41.58 -23.27 16.92
C VAL A 454 -40.13 -23.73 17.00
N ALA A 455 -39.79 -24.47 18.05
CA ALA A 455 -38.43 -24.98 18.27
C ALA A 455 -38.23 -26.39 17.66
N ASP A 456 -39.30 -27.13 17.42
CA ASP A 456 -39.32 -28.50 16.88
C ASP A 456 -39.37 -28.56 15.34
N GLU A 457 -39.24 -27.42 14.67
CA GLU A 457 -39.11 -27.32 13.22
C GLU A 457 -37.87 -26.52 12.82
N GLN A 458 -37.38 -26.77 11.61
CA GLN A 458 -36.30 -25.99 11.01
C GLN A 458 -36.82 -24.60 10.60
N THR A 459 -36.15 -23.52 11.00
CA THR A 459 -36.49 -22.18 10.55
C THR A 459 -35.82 -21.87 9.22
N PHE A 460 -36.57 -21.40 8.22
CA PHE A 460 -36.03 -20.94 6.93
C PHE A 460 -35.74 -19.44 6.90
N HIS A 461 -36.50 -18.65 7.66
CA HIS A 461 -36.26 -17.23 7.82
C HIS A 461 -36.85 -16.74 9.14
N THR A 462 -36.13 -15.84 9.82
CA THR A 462 -36.68 -15.05 10.92
C THR A 462 -36.08 -13.65 10.90
N GLY A 463 -36.82 -12.66 11.41
CA GLY A 463 -36.39 -11.27 11.42
C GLY A 463 -37.37 -10.35 12.14
N ASN A 464 -36.89 -9.16 12.52
CA ASN A 464 -37.74 -8.08 12.97
C ASN A 464 -38.51 -7.49 11.77
N VAL A 465 -39.83 -7.39 11.89
CA VAL A 465 -40.71 -6.77 10.89
C VAL A 465 -41.42 -5.54 11.48
N THR A 466 -42.15 -4.80 10.65
CA THR A 466 -42.83 -3.57 11.06
C THR A 466 -43.75 -3.75 12.28
N ASN A 467 -43.85 -2.69 13.10
CA ASN A 467 -44.65 -2.61 14.35
C ASN A 467 -44.17 -3.47 15.54
N ASP A 468 -42.85 -3.60 15.73
CA ASP A 468 -42.26 -4.40 16.83
C ASP A 468 -42.77 -5.85 16.86
N LEU A 469 -42.79 -6.49 15.69
CA LEU A 469 -43.15 -7.89 15.51
C LEU A 469 -41.95 -8.70 15.04
N PHE A 470 -42.01 -10.01 15.29
CA PHE A 470 -41.11 -11.00 14.70
C PHE A 470 -41.87 -11.83 13.69
N ILE A 471 -41.20 -12.26 12.64
CA ILE A 471 -41.73 -13.31 11.76
C ILE A 471 -40.85 -14.54 11.88
N GLN A 472 -41.46 -15.73 11.99
CA GLN A 472 -40.76 -17.01 11.88
C GLN A 472 -41.42 -17.81 10.75
N ILE A 473 -40.61 -18.26 9.79
CA ILE A 473 -41.09 -19.05 8.65
C ILE A 473 -40.43 -20.42 8.71
N THR A 474 -41.27 -21.45 8.73
CA THR A 474 -40.92 -22.88 8.86
C THR A 474 -41.43 -23.66 7.65
N PRO A 475 -41.12 -24.95 7.48
CA PRO A 475 -41.73 -25.78 6.44
C PRO A 475 -43.26 -25.80 6.48
N SER A 476 -43.86 -25.67 7.66
CA SER A 476 -45.31 -25.77 7.86
C SER A 476 -46.04 -24.44 7.66
N SER A 477 -45.54 -23.36 8.25
CA SER A 477 -46.25 -22.07 8.25
C SER A 477 -45.34 -20.85 8.44
N ALA A 478 -45.88 -19.67 8.09
CA ALA A 478 -45.32 -18.37 8.41
C ALA A 478 -46.07 -17.75 9.59
N ARG A 479 -45.37 -17.49 10.70
CA ARG A 479 -45.95 -17.01 11.96
C ARG A 479 -45.46 -15.61 12.28
N LEU A 480 -46.39 -14.74 12.64
CA LEU A 480 -46.14 -13.38 13.12
C LEU A 480 -46.31 -13.35 14.64
N ILE A 481 -45.31 -12.87 15.37
CA ILE A 481 -45.20 -12.96 16.81
C ILE A 481 -45.03 -11.55 17.39
N SER A 482 -45.79 -11.22 18.44
CA SER A 482 -45.70 -9.93 19.13
C SER A 482 -44.46 -9.86 20.01
N ASN A 483 -43.68 -8.77 19.93
CA ASN A 483 -42.62 -8.50 20.89
C ASN A 483 -43.17 -8.21 22.29
N GLU A 484 -44.25 -7.42 22.39
CA GLU A 484 -44.87 -7.07 23.68
C GLU A 484 -45.60 -8.25 24.32
N LYS A 485 -46.46 -8.93 23.55
CA LYS A 485 -47.34 -9.98 24.08
C LYS A 485 -46.67 -11.35 24.15
N LYS A 486 -45.51 -11.51 23.50
CA LYS A 486 -44.79 -12.79 23.34
C LYS A 486 -45.75 -13.93 22.93
N SER A 487 -46.57 -13.67 21.93
CA SER A 487 -47.60 -14.60 21.45
C SER A 487 -47.76 -14.48 19.94
N VAL A 488 -48.18 -15.57 19.30
CA VAL A 488 -48.53 -15.59 17.87
C VAL A 488 -49.77 -14.70 17.65
N ILE A 489 -49.66 -13.75 16.72
CA ILE A 489 -50.76 -12.84 16.34
C ILE A 489 -51.45 -13.33 15.06
N SER A 490 -50.65 -13.80 14.10
CA SER A 490 -51.12 -14.25 12.79
C SER A 490 -50.29 -15.45 12.35
N GLU A 491 -50.93 -16.42 11.72
CA GLU A 491 -50.27 -17.57 11.13
C GLU A 491 -50.84 -17.76 9.72
N TRP A 492 -49.95 -17.96 8.75
CA TRP A 492 -50.30 -18.28 7.38
C TRP A 492 -49.79 -19.66 7.02
N GLU A 493 -50.66 -20.47 6.41
CA GLU A 493 -50.35 -21.78 5.87
C GLU A 493 -50.63 -21.80 4.37
N PRO A 494 -49.82 -22.50 3.56
CA PRO A 494 -50.09 -22.66 2.14
C PRO A 494 -51.44 -23.34 1.88
N GLU A 495 -52.28 -22.77 1.02
CA GLU A 495 -53.61 -23.34 0.69
C GLU A 495 -53.51 -24.77 0.12
N ASN A 496 -52.40 -25.09 -0.55
CA ASN A 496 -52.13 -26.40 -1.13
C ASN A 496 -51.65 -27.44 -0.09
N LYS A 497 -51.45 -27.05 1.19
CA LYS A 497 -50.91 -27.86 2.28
C LYS A 497 -49.59 -28.55 1.96
N ARG A 498 -48.83 -28.01 1.00
CA ARG A 498 -47.46 -28.44 0.70
C ARG A 498 -46.51 -27.69 1.62
N THR A 499 -45.38 -28.31 1.90
CA THR A 499 -44.32 -27.66 2.68
C THR A 499 -43.73 -26.49 1.90
N ILE A 500 -43.44 -25.40 2.61
CA ILE A 500 -42.68 -24.28 2.09
C ILE A 500 -41.28 -24.78 1.72
N SER A 501 -40.76 -24.38 0.56
CA SER A 501 -39.46 -24.81 0.06
C SER A 501 -38.42 -23.69 0.06
N VAL A 502 -38.81 -22.47 -0.32
CA VAL A 502 -37.91 -21.31 -0.41
C VAL A 502 -38.67 -20.07 0.06
N VAL A 503 -37.96 -19.16 0.73
CA VAL A 503 -38.54 -17.96 1.35
C VAL A 503 -37.67 -16.75 1.07
N ALA A 504 -38.30 -15.62 0.80
CA ALA A 504 -37.68 -14.30 0.87
C ALA A 504 -38.59 -13.37 1.68
N CYS A 505 -38.02 -12.58 2.57
CA CYS A 505 -38.76 -11.69 3.46
C CYS A 505 -38.00 -10.38 3.62
N ASN A 506 -38.73 -9.27 3.68
CA ASN A 506 -38.22 -7.97 4.12
C ASN A 506 -39.09 -7.46 5.29
N GLY A 507 -38.95 -6.18 5.67
CA GLY A 507 -39.65 -5.65 6.85
C GLY A 507 -41.18 -5.60 6.75
N THR A 508 -41.74 -5.67 5.54
CA THR A 508 -43.20 -5.54 5.29
C THR A 508 -43.78 -6.60 4.37
N GLN A 509 -42.96 -7.29 3.59
CA GLN A 509 -43.38 -8.21 2.53
C GLN A 509 -42.76 -9.58 2.75
N VAL A 510 -43.54 -10.62 2.43
CA VAL A 510 -43.15 -12.02 2.58
C VAL A 510 -43.47 -12.74 1.27
N LEU A 511 -42.51 -13.52 0.78
CA LEU A 511 -42.66 -14.33 -0.41
C LEU A 511 -42.25 -15.77 -0.10
N CYS A 512 -43.18 -16.70 -0.28
CA CYS A 512 -42.95 -18.12 -0.05
C CYS A 512 -43.20 -18.92 -1.32
N ALA A 513 -42.32 -19.87 -1.62
CA ALA A 513 -42.52 -20.86 -2.67
C ALA A 513 -42.84 -22.23 -2.09
N THR A 514 -43.73 -22.97 -2.74
CA THR A 514 -43.98 -24.40 -2.50
C THR A 514 -43.76 -25.18 -3.79
N GLY A 515 -42.51 -25.55 -4.09
CA GLY A 515 -42.13 -26.11 -5.39
C GLY A 515 -42.14 -25.04 -6.47
N ASN A 516 -43.11 -25.08 -7.41
CA ASN A 516 -43.26 -24.10 -8.50
C ASN A 516 -44.35 -23.05 -8.25
N ASP A 517 -45.12 -23.16 -7.17
CA ASP A 517 -46.14 -22.18 -6.77
C ASP A 517 -45.50 -21.09 -5.89
N LEU A 518 -45.76 -19.82 -6.18
CA LEU A 518 -45.32 -18.64 -5.43
C LEU A 518 -46.51 -17.94 -4.77
N PHE A 519 -46.35 -17.62 -3.49
CA PHE A 519 -47.31 -16.88 -2.67
C PHE A 519 -46.68 -15.58 -2.19
N TYR A 520 -47.24 -14.46 -2.62
CA TYR A 520 -46.85 -13.12 -2.18
C TYR A 520 -47.82 -12.60 -1.13
N MET A 521 -47.26 -12.14 -0.01
CA MET A 521 -47.99 -11.67 1.16
C MET A 521 -47.41 -10.35 1.66
N GLU A 522 -48.27 -9.54 2.28
CA GLU A 522 -47.89 -8.31 2.95
C GLU A 522 -48.30 -8.36 4.43
N ILE A 523 -47.46 -7.77 5.28
CA ILE A 523 -47.72 -7.63 6.71
C ILE A 523 -48.45 -6.31 6.90
N ILE A 524 -49.77 -6.37 7.08
CA ILE A 524 -50.63 -5.19 7.23
C ILE A 524 -51.47 -5.35 8.49
N ASN A 525 -51.52 -4.32 9.33
CA ASN A 525 -52.33 -4.29 10.56
C ASN A 525 -52.13 -5.54 11.45
N GLU A 526 -50.88 -5.93 11.68
CA GLU A 526 -50.50 -7.12 12.48
C GLU A 526 -51.02 -8.46 11.93
N GLN A 527 -51.33 -8.54 10.62
CA GLN A 527 -51.76 -9.77 9.95
C GLN A 527 -50.95 -10.04 8.68
N ILE A 528 -50.73 -11.32 8.38
CA ILE A 528 -50.13 -11.78 7.12
C ILE A 528 -51.26 -11.90 6.09
N VAL A 529 -51.29 -10.99 5.11
CA VAL A 529 -52.36 -10.92 4.10
C VAL A 529 -51.82 -11.37 2.74
N PRO A 530 -52.38 -12.43 2.12
CA PRO A 530 -52.00 -12.83 0.76
C PRO A 530 -52.47 -11.79 -0.26
N LYS A 531 -51.57 -11.39 -1.16
CA LYS A 531 -51.78 -10.35 -2.17
C LYS A 531 -51.62 -10.86 -3.61
N GLY A 532 -50.75 -11.83 -3.83
CA GLY A 532 -50.45 -12.37 -5.16
C GLY A 532 -50.17 -13.87 -5.13
N PHE A 533 -50.49 -14.53 -6.24
CA PHE A 533 -50.21 -15.94 -6.48
C PHE A 533 -49.80 -16.15 -7.92
N ALA A 534 -48.74 -16.91 -8.16
CA ALA A 534 -48.31 -17.30 -9.49
C ALA A 534 -47.73 -18.72 -9.49
N THR A 535 -48.01 -19.50 -10.54
CA THR A 535 -47.39 -20.81 -10.77
C THR A 535 -46.35 -20.67 -11.88
N LEU A 536 -45.09 -20.94 -11.56
CA LEU A 536 -43.98 -20.90 -12.50
C LEU A 536 -43.84 -22.23 -13.27
N GLN A 537 -43.08 -22.17 -14.36
CA GLN A 537 -42.85 -23.31 -15.27
C GLN A 537 -42.09 -24.47 -14.60
N HIS A 538 -41.19 -24.13 -13.67
CA HIS A 538 -40.31 -25.08 -12.98
C HIS A 538 -40.23 -24.74 -11.50
N GLU A 539 -39.65 -25.64 -10.71
CA GLU A 539 -39.45 -25.43 -9.27
C GLU A 539 -38.51 -24.26 -8.99
N VAL A 540 -38.81 -23.54 -7.91
CA VAL A 540 -38.05 -22.39 -7.44
C VAL A 540 -36.84 -22.86 -6.64
N ALA A 541 -35.67 -22.34 -6.96
CA ALA A 541 -34.41 -22.65 -6.29
C ALA A 541 -34.03 -21.62 -5.23
N CYS A 542 -34.18 -20.33 -5.55
CA CYS A 542 -33.82 -19.21 -4.67
C CYS A 542 -34.69 -17.98 -4.99
N LEU A 543 -34.92 -17.13 -3.98
CA LEU A 543 -35.75 -15.94 -4.04
C LEU A 543 -35.06 -14.76 -3.33
N ASP A 544 -35.27 -13.55 -3.82
CA ASP A 544 -34.90 -12.32 -3.11
C ASP A 544 -35.88 -11.17 -3.36
N ILE A 545 -36.18 -10.41 -2.30
CA ILE A 545 -37.07 -9.24 -2.30
C ILE A 545 -36.44 -8.04 -1.55
N SER A 546 -35.12 -7.91 -1.66
CA SER A 546 -34.36 -6.83 -1.03
C SER A 546 -34.78 -5.44 -1.57
N THR A 547 -34.82 -4.43 -0.69
CA THR A 547 -35.25 -3.06 -1.02
C THR A 547 -34.07 -2.23 -1.55
N LEU A 548 -34.21 -1.65 -2.75
CA LEU A 548 -33.10 -1.01 -3.49
C LEU A 548 -33.03 0.54 -3.37
N ASP A 549 -34.12 1.19 -2.96
CA ASP A 549 -34.28 2.66 -2.96
C ASP A 549 -34.43 3.28 -1.57
N GLY A 550 -34.13 2.52 -0.51
CA GLY A 550 -34.47 2.93 0.86
C GLY A 550 -35.99 3.01 1.10
N SER A 551 -36.80 2.55 0.15
CA SER A 551 -38.24 2.32 0.34
C SER A 551 -38.48 1.14 1.27
N SER A 552 -39.58 1.18 2.03
CA SER A 552 -40.00 0.06 2.87
C SER A 552 -40.46 -1.15 2.05
N GLU A 553 -40.89 -0.93 0.81
CA GLU A 553 -41.46 -1.95 -0.07
C GLU A 553 -40.59 -2.17 -1.30
N ALA A 554 -40.44 -3.44 -1.69
CA ALA A 554 -39.85 -3.87 -2.95
C ALA A 554 -40.92 -3.88 -4.06
N ARG A 555 -40.52 -3.45 -5.26
CA ARG A 555 -41.37 -3.44 -6.47
C ARG A 555 -41.13 -4.62 -7.40
N ILE A 556 -39.98 -5.25 -7.26
CA ILE A 556 -39.52 -6.36 -8.09
C ILE A 556 -39.02 -7.50 -7.18
N VAL A 557 -39.08 -8.72 -7.70
CA VAL A 557 -38.53 -9.92 -7.07
C VAL A 557 -37.59 -10.60 -8.06
N ALA A 558 -36.48 -11.13 -7.54
CA ALA A 558 -35.59 -11.99 -8.29
C ALA A 558 -35.82 -13.46 -7.94
N VAL A 559 -35.94 -14.31 -8.96
CA VAL A 559 -36.27 -15.73 -8.83
C VAL A 559 -35.29 -16.58 -9.65
N GLY A 560 -34.70 -17.60 -9.03
CA GLY A 560 -33.91 -18.64 -9.72
C GLY A 560 -34.70 -19.94 -9.88
N LEU A 561 -34.65 -20.57 -11.05
CA LEU A 561 -35.37 -21.83 -11.36
C LEU A 561 -34.43 -23.02 -11.61
N TRP A 562 -34.92 -24.23 -11.33
CA TRP A 562 -34.13 -25.47 -11.45
C TRP A 562 -33.90 -25.90 -12.90
N THR A 563 -34.96 -26.30 -13.62
CA THR A 563 -34.84 -27.09 -14.86
C THR A 563 -34.32 -26.29 -16.06
N ASP A 564 -34.73 -25.03 -16.19
CA ASP A 564 -34.27 -24.17 -17.29
C ASP A 564 -33.11 -23.25 -16.90
N ILE A 565 -32.59 -23.39 -15.67
CA ILE A 565 -31.44 -22.68 -15.09
C ILE A 565 -31.51 -21.20 -15.49
N SER A 566 -32.61 -20.58 -15.09
CA SER A 566 -32.94 -19.21 -15.45
C SER A 566 -33.06 -18.34 -14.20
N VAL A 567 -32.68 -17.08 -14.40
CA VAL A 567 -32.95 -16.00 -13.46
C VAL A 567 -34.06 -15.14 -14.05
N ARG A 568 -35.12 -14.94 -13.27
CA ARG A 568 -36.29 -14.19 -13.69
C ARG A 568 -36.55 -13.03 -12.74
N ILE A 569 -36.91 -11.88 -13.31
CA ILE A 569 -37.37 -10.72 -12.55
C ILE A 569 -38.88 -10.62 -12.72
N LEU A 570 -39.63 -10.63 -11.61
CA LEU A 570 -41.08 -10.46 -11.61
C LEU A 570 -41.48 -9.14 -10.94
N THR A 571 -42.64 -8.60 -11.30
CA THR A 571 -43.23 -7.43 -10.63
C THR A 571 -43.96 -7.82 -9.34
N LEU A 572 -44.00 -6.93 -8.36
CA LEU A 572 -44.92 -7.00 -7.23
C LEU A 572 -46.03 -5.94 -7.39
N PRO A 573 -47.29 -6.23 -7.02
CA PRO A 573 -47.79 -7.46 -6.39
C PRO A 573 -48.19 -8.57 -7.38
N GLY A 574 -48.23 -8.29 -8.69
CA GLY A 574 -48.84 -9.16 -9.71
C GLY A 574 -48.05 -10.42 -10.09
N LEU A 575 -46.77 -10.50 -9.73
CA LEU A 575 -45.85 -11.60 -10.08
C LEU A 575 -45.72 -11.82 -11.60
N GLU A 576 -45.88 -10.76 -12.40
CA GLU A 576 -45.70 -10.82 -13.86
C GLU A 576 -44.21 -10.79 -14.23
N GLU A 577 -43.80 -11.67 -15.14
CA GLU A 577 -42.41 -11.77 -15.61
C GLU A 577 -42.02 -10.58 -16.49
N ILE A 578 -40.99 -9.83 -16.05
CA ILE A 578 -40.43 -8.68 -16.76
C ILE A 578 -39.26 -9.12 -17.63
N ASN A 579 -38.37 -9.90 -17.04
CA ASN A 579 -37.12 -10.31 -17.67
C ASN A 579 -36.80 -11.75 -17.34
N LYS A 580 -36.24 -12.47 -18.32
CA LYS A 580 -35.78 -13.85 -18.21
C LYS A 580 -34.39 -13.94 -18.81
N GLU A 581 -33.43 -14.28 -17.97
CA GLU A 581 -32.05 -14.50 -18.36
C GLU A 581 -31.66 -15.97 -18.16
N LEU A 582 -31.09 -16.57 -19.20
CA LEU A 582 -30.64 -17.97 -19.17
C LEU A 582 -29.16 -18.00 -18.73
N LEU A 583 -28.85 -18.66 -17.62
CA LEU A 583 -27.46 -18.76 -17.15
C LEU A 583 -26.67 -19.80 -17.94
N GLY A 584 -27.33 -20.88 -18.37
CA GLY A 584 -26.73 -22.00 -19.09
C GLY A 584 -26.05 -23.02 -18.17
N GLY A 585 -25.81 -24.24 -18.68
CA GLY A 585 -25.20 -25.35 -17.94
C GLY A 585 -26.21 -26.39 -17.45
N GLU A 586 -25.81 -27.22 -16.48
CA GLU A 586 -26.65 -28.23 -15.81
C GLU A 586 -26.82 -27.97 -14.30
N ILE A 587 -26.13 -26.96 -13.76
CA ILE A 587 -26.08 -26.66 -12.33
C ILE A 587 -27.09 -25.57 -11.98
N ILE A 588 -27.90 -25.82 -10.95
CA ILE A 588 -28.99 -24.93 -10.53
C ILE A 588 -28.50 -23.70 -9.73
N PRO A 589 -29.24 -22.58 -9.77
CA PRO A 589 -29.07 -21.47 -8.83
C PRO A 589 -29.31 -21.91 -7.39
N ARG A 590 -28.54 -21.38 -6.44
CA ARG A 590 -28.66 -21.70 -5.01
C ARG A 590 -28.89 -20.48 -4.13
N SER A 591 -28.37 -19.32 -4.54
CA SER A 591 -28.60 -18.06 -3.83
C SER A 591 -28.73 -16.93 -4.83
N ILE A 592 -29.66 -16.01 -4.60
CA ILE A 592 -29.85 -14.80 -5.41
C ILE A 592 -29.99 -13.60 -4.49
N LEU A 593 -29.49 -12.44 -4.91
CA LEU A 593 -29.50 -11.24 -4.10
C LEU A 593 -29.45 -9.97 -4.96
N MET A 594 -30.37 -9.04 -4.72
CA MET A 594 -30.36 -7.69 -5.27
C MET A 594 -29.72 -6.73 -4.27
N THR A 595 -28.75 -5.92 -4.72
CA THR A 595 -28.05 -4.97 -3.85
C THR A 595 -27.61 -3.71 -4.58
N CYS A 596 -27.27 -2.67 -3.84
CA CYS A 596 -26.77 -1.40 -4.35
C CYS A 596 -25.35 -1.14 -3.82
N PHE A 597 -24.39 -0.90 -4.72
CA PHE A 597 -23.02 -0.50 -4.40
C PHE A 597 -22.70 0.82 -5.06
N GLU A 598 -22.17 1.81 -4.31
CA GLU A 598 -21.76 3.13 -4.84
C GLU A 598 -22.82 3.78 -5.77
N GLY A 599 -24.11 3.64 -5.45
CA GLY A 599 -25.23 4.17 -6.25
C GLY A 599 -25.70 3.30 -7.42
N ASN A 600 -24.92 2.28 -7.82
CA ASN A 600 -25.25 1.33 -8.88
C ASN A 600 -25.92 0.06 -8.32
N THR A 601 -26.91 -0.45 -9.04
CA THR A 601 -27.70 -1.62 -8.60
C THR A 601 -27.30 -2.86 -9.35
N TYR A 602 -27.11 -3.95 -8.61
CA TYR A 602 -26.68 -5.23 -9.13
C TYR A 602 -27.60 -6.37 -8.70
N LEU A 603 -27.68 -7.38 -9.56
CA LEU A 603 -28.24 -8.68 -9.23
C LEU A 603 -27.12 -9.71 -9.19
N LEU A 604 -26.99 -10.42 -8.08
CA LEU A 604 -26.01 -11.48 -7.85
C LEU A 604 -26.74 -12.83 -7.83
N CYS A 605 -26.25 -13.82 -8.56
CA CYS A 605 -26.82 -15.16 -8.60
C CYS A 605 -25.71 -16.21 -8.51
N ALA A 606 -25.66 -16.92 -7.38
CA ALA A 606 -24.73 -18.01 -7.14
C ALA A 606 -25.32 -19.38 -7.53
N LEU A 607 -24.49 -20.23 -8.11
CA LEU A 607 -24.80 -21.59 -8.54
C LEU A 607 -24.28 -22.63 -7.53
N GLY A 608 -24.70 -23.88 -7.70
CA GLY A 608 -24.29 -25.00 -6.84
C GLY A 608 -22.85 -25.49 -7.01
N ASP A 609 -22.12 -25.04 -8.04
CA ASP A 609 -20.73 -25.39 -8.33
C ASP A 609 -19.73 -24.34 -7.81
N GLY A 610 -20.21 -23.34 -7.06
CA GLY A 610 -19.41 -22.19 -6.60
C GLY A 610 -19.18 -21.11 -7.66
N SER A 611 -19.77 -21.24 -8.86
CA SER A 611 -19.84 -20.15 -9.83
C SER A 611 -20.89 -19.11 -9.41
N MET A 612 -20.64 -17.84 -9.71
CA MET A 612 -21.58 -16.74 -9.50
C MET A 612 -21.67 -15.88 -10.76
N TYR A 613 -22.90 -15.52 -11.13
CA TYR A 613 -23.19 -14.50 -12.14
C TYR A 613 -23.58 -13.20 -11.46
N TYR A 614 -23.18 -12.08 -12.05
CA TYR A 614 -23.70 -10.78 -11.67
C TYR A 614 -24.10 -9.95 -12.89
N PHE A 615 -25.08 -9.07 -12.67
CA PHE A 615 -25.70 -8.24 -13.69
C PHE A 615 -25.90 -6.83 -13.15
N THR A 616 -25.83 -5.83 -14.02
CA THR A 616 -26.35 -4.50 -13.73
C THR A 616 -27.88 -4.55 -13.81
N LEU A 617 -28.57 -4.11 -12.75
CA LEU A 617 -30.03 -4.16 -12.66
C LEU A 617 -30.61 -2.74 -12.74
N HIS A 618 -31.40 -2.48 -13.77
CA HIS A 618 -32.12 -1.22 -13.88
C HIS A 618 -33.38 -1.23 -13.00
N LYS A 619 -33.36 -0.46 -11.90
CA LYS A 619 -34.42 -0.42 -10.88
C LYS A 619 -35.85 -0.21 -11.41
N GLN A 620 -35.99 0.63 -12.44
CA GLN A 620 -37.31 1.04 -12.97
C GLN A 620 -37.84 0.10 -14.04
N THR A 621 -36.95 -0.48 -14.86
CA THR A 621 -37.33 -1.32 -16.01
C THR A 621 -37.24 -2.80 -15.69
N GLY A 622 -36.52 -3.21 -14.64
CA GLY A 622 -36.28 -4.62 -14.29
C GLY A 622 -35.38 -5.36 -15.28
N ILE A 623 -34.74 -4.65 -16.22
CA ILE A 623 -33.86 -5.25 -17.22
C ILE A 623 -32.47 -5.48 -16.63
N LEU A 624 -31.90 -6.64 -16.96
CA LEU A 624 -30.56 -7.06 -16.61
C LEU A 624 -29.63 -6.77 -17.79
N SER A 625 -28.51 -6.11 -17.54
CA SER A 625 -27.43 -5.89 -18.51
C SER A 625 -26.08 -6.35 -17.96
N ASP A 626 -25.06 -6.36 -18.82
CA ASP A 626 -23.66 -6.61 -18.42
C ASP A 626 -23.44 -7.91 -17.66
N LYS A 627 -23.97 -9.02 -18.20
CA LYS A 627 -23.78 -10.36 -17.65
C LYS A 627 -22.30 -10.69 -17.52
N LYS A 628 -21.85 -10.93 -16.29
CA LYS A 628 -20.49 -11.38 -15.99
C LYS A 628 -20.52 -12.62 -15.10
N LYS A 629 -19.47 -13.45 -15.20
CA LYS A 629 -19.32 -14.71 -14.45
C LYS A 629 -18.01 -14.68 -13.66
N VAL A 630 -18.06 -15.13 -12.41
CA VAL A 630 -16.89 -15.33 -11.53
C VAL A 630 -17.04 -16.68 -10.82
N THR A 631 -15.94 -17.32 -10.45
CA THR A 631 -15.95 -18.54 -9.63
C THR A 631 -15.36 -18.21 -8.26
N LEU A 632 -16.13 -18.43 -7.20
CA LEU A 632 -15.75 -18.09 -5.83
C LEU A 632 -15.22 -19.31 -5.07
N GLY A 633 -15.85 -20.47 -5.27
CA GLY A 633 -15.49 -21.72 -4.61
C GLY A 633 -15.87 -22.94 -5.42
N THR A 634 -15.92 -24.09 -4.78
CA THR A 634 -16.43 -25.34 -5.37
C THR A 634 -17.75 -25.79 -4.76
N GLN A 635 -18.10 -25.24 -3.59
CA GLN A 635 -19.35 -25.52 -2.89
C GLN A 635 -20.46 -24.50 -3.26
N PRO A 636 -21.74 -24.85 -3.03
CA PRO A 636 -22.86 -23.93 -3.20
C PRO A 636 -22.70 -22.67 -2.33
N THR A 637 -22.68 -21.50 -2.96
CA THR A 637 -22.46 -20.23 -2.25
C THR A 637 -23.77 -19.60 -1.77
N VAL A 638 -23.80 -19.15 -0.50
CA VAL A 638 -24.92 -18.38 0.07
C VAL A 638 -24.54 -16.91 0.19
N LEU A 639 -25.40 -16.02 -0.35
CA LEU A 639 -25.16 -14.58 -0.36
C LEU A 639 -25.92 -13.88 0.78
N ARG A 640 -25.23 -13.01 1.52
CA ARG A 640 -25.81 -12.21 2.60
C ARG A 640 -25.30 -10.78 2.56
N THR A 641 -26.21 -9.81 2.64
CA THR A 641 -25.82 -8.40 2.80
C THR A 641 -25.37 -8.14 4.23
N PHE A 642 -24.40 -7.27 4.39
CA PHE A 642 -24.04 -6.70 5.67
C PHE A 642 -23.53 -5.27 5.49
N ARG A 643 -23.58 -4.49 6.56
CA ARG A 643 -23.08 -3.13 6.57
C ARG A 643 -21.76 -3.11 7.35
N SER A 644 -20.74 -2.49 6.78
CA SER A 644 -19.51 -2.18 7.50
C SER A 644 -19.31 -0.67 7.40
N LEU A 645 -19.17 0.00 8.54
CA LEU A 645 -19.15 1.47 8.62
C LEU A 645 -20.37 2.07 7.91
N SER A 646 -20.14 2.88 6.86
CA SER A 646 -21.18 3.51 6.05
C SER A 646 -21.49 2.78 4.75
N THR A 647 -20.83 1.66 4.43
CA THR A 647 -20.98 0.98 3.13
C THR A 647 -21.71 -0.36 3.28
N THR A 648 -22.51 -0.70 2.27
CA THR A 648 -23.21 -1.99 2.19
C THR A 648 -22.37 -2.94 1.33
N ASN A 649 -22.08 -4.12 1.87
CA ASN A 649 -21.25 -5.15 1.27
C ASN A 649 -22.01 -6.48 1.23
N VAL A 650 -21.54 -7.44 0.44
CA VAL A 650 -22.12 -8.78 0.37
C VAL A 650 -21.09 -9.82 0.78
N PHE A 651 -21.47 -10.70 1.70
CA PHE A 651 -20.69 -11.86 2.11
C PHE A 651 -21.16 -13.09 1.33
N ALA A 652 -20.24 -13.75 0.65
CA ALA A 652 -20.42 -15.00 -0.06
C ALA A 652 -19.89 -16.15 0.81
N CYS A 653 -20.80 -16.90 1.42
CA CYS A 653 -20.51 -18.05 2.27
C CYS A 653 -20.23 -19.27 1.38
N SER A 654 -19.03 -19.83 1.45
CA SER A 654 -18.59 -21.00 0.68
C SER A 654 -17.39 -21.66 1.39
N ASP A 655 -16.87 -22.72 0.79
CA ASP A 655 -15.52 -23.30 1.02
C ASP A 655 -14.36 -22.33 0.73
N ARG A 656 -14.65 -21.24 0.05
CA ARG A 656 -13.76 -20.09 -0.13
C ARG A 656 -14.59 -18.83 0.17
N PRO A 657 -14.70 -18.41 1.45
CA PRO A 657 -15.53 -17.29 1.81
C PRO A 657 -15.00 -16.00 1.17
N THR A 658 -15.90 -15.19 0.60
CA THR A 658 -15.51 -13.98 -0.14
C THR A 658 -16.41 -12.81 0.24
N VAL A 659 -15.83 -11.62 0.39
CA VAL A 659 -16.57 -10.35 0.47
C VAL A 659 -16.59 -9.70 -0.90
N ILE A 660 -17.79 -9.30 -1.31
CA ILE A 660 -18.09 -8.59 -2.54
C ILE A 660 -18.43 -7.15 -2.17
N TYR A 661 -17.68 -6.21 -2.73
CA TYR A 661 -17.86 -4.78 -2.52
C TYR A 661 -17.56 -4.02 -3.81
N SER A 662 -17.85 -2.72 -3.85
CA SER A 662 -17.46 -1.86 -4.97
C SER A 662 -16.33 -0.94 -4.56
N SER A 663 -15.35 -0.79 -5.44
CA SER A 663 -14.27 0.19 -5.34
C SER A 663 -14.10 0.82 -6.71
N ASN A 664 -14.19 2.15 -6.80
CA ASN A 664 -14.14 2.89 -8.06
C ASN A 664 -15.18 2.41 -9.10
N HIS A 665 -16.42 2.14 -8.64
CA HIS A 665 -17.54 1.65 -9.45
C HIS A 665 -17.32 0.28 -10.11
N LYS A 666 -16.36 -0.50 -9.62
CA LYS A 666 -16.06 -1.87 -10.05
C LYS A 666 -16.27 -2.83 -8.89
N LEU A 667 -16.95 -3.95 -9.14
CA LEU A 667 -17.07 -5.02 -8.14
C LEU A 667 -15.71 -5.69 -7.90
N VAL A 668 -15.33 -5.77 -6.64
CA VAL A 668 -14.12 -6.41 -6.15
C VAL A 668 -14.51 -7.61 -5.29
N PHE A 669 -13.74 -8.68 -5.42
CA PHE A 669 -13.92 -9.96 -4.73
C PHE A 669 -12.69 -10.20 -3.87
N SER A 670 -12.85 -10.19 -2.55
CA SER A 670 -11.76 -10.40 -1.61
C SER A 670 -12.05 -11.58 -0.71
N ASN A 671 -11.16 -12.58 -0.73
CA ASN A 671 -11.31 -13.76 0.10
C ASN A 671 -11.22 -13.37 1.58
N VAL A 672 -11.95 -14.08 2.43
CA VAL A 672 -11.85 -13.96 3.88
C VAL A 672 -10.91 -15.04 4.38
N ASN A 673 -10.08 -14.72 5.37
CA ASN A 673 -9.06 -15.61 5.94
C ASN A 673 -9.69 -16.65 6.89
N LEU A 674 -10.70 -17.36 6.39
CA LEU A 674 -11.38 -18.45 7.06
C LEU A 674 -11.50 -19.62 6.08
N LYS A 675 -11.38 -20.84 6.59
CA LYS A 675 -11.39 -22.05 5.76
C LYS A 675 -12.72 -22.27 5.05
N GLU A 676 -13.82 -22.06 5.77
CA GLU A 676 -15.17 -22.29 5.26
C GLU A 676 -16.15 -21.48 6.11
N VAL A 677 -17.16 -20.91 5.47
CA VAL A 677 -18.30 -20.29 6.14
C VAL A 677 -19.56 -20.78 5.44
N ASN A 678 -20.45 -21.43 6.19
CA ASN A 678 -21.71 -21.96 5.66
C ASN A 678 -22.83 -20.92 5.72
N HIS A 679 -22.91 -20.21 6.85
CA HIS A 679 -23.92 -19.20 7.11
C HIS A 679 -23.32 -18.00 7.82
N MET A 680 -23.88 -16.84 7.52
CA MET A 680 -23.44 -15.56 8.07
C MET A 680 -24.66 -14.68 8.34
N CYS A 681 -24.59 -13.90 9.41
CA CYS A 681 -25.51 -12.78 9.63
C CYS A 681 -24.79 -11.59 10.27
N SER A 682 -25.28 -10.38 10.00
CA SER A 682 -24.85 -9.18 10.71
C SER A 682 -25.40 -9.20 12.15
N LEU A 683 -24.57 -8.82 13.11
CA LEU A 683 -24.91 -8.74 14.52
C LEU A 683 -24.46 -7.40 15.09
N ASN A 684 -25.40 -6.52 15.45
CA ASN A 684 -25.07 -5.27 16.11
C ASN A 684 -25.60 -5.28 17.54
N ALA A 685 -24.87 -5.95 18.43
CA ALA A 685 -25.21 -6.07 19.85
C ALA A 685 -24.44 -5.05 20.70
N GLU A 686 -24.94 -4.73 21.90
CA GLU A 686 -24.30 -3.75 22.79
C GLU A 686 -22.86 -4.15 23.17
N SER A 687 -22.60 -5.46 23.34
CA SER A 687 -21.25 -5.99 23.63
C SER A 687 -20.47 -6.37 22.38
N TYR A 688 -21.14 -6.46 21.23
CA TYR A 688 -20.55 -6.81 19.94
C TYR A 688 -21.04 -5.80 18.88
N PRO A 689 -20.59 -4.53 18.96
CA PRO A 689 -21.02 -3.49 18.02
C PRO A 689 -20.47 -3.79 16.63
N ASP A 690 -21.27 -3.51 15.59
CA ASP A 690 -20.90 -3.66 14.17
C ASP A 690 -20.19 -4.99 13.83
N SER A 691 -20.62 -6.09 14.47
CA SER A 691 -20.01 -7.40 14.37
C SER A 691 -20.74 -8.32 13.39
N LEU A 692 -20.12 -9.46 13.09
CA LEU A 692 -20.67 -10.53 12.26
C LEU A 692 -20.71 -11.81 13.08
N ALA A 693 -21.78 -12.59 12.92
CA ALA A 693 -21.81 -13.96 13.36
C ALA A 693 -21.59 -14.88 12.13
N LEU A 694 -20.66 -15.81 12.26
CA LEU A 694 -20.22 -16.73 11.23
C LEU A 694 -20.38 -18.17 11.73
N ALA A 695 -21.03 -19.02 10.94
CA ALA A 695 -21.20 -20.44 11.28
C ALA A 695 -20.43 -21.33 10.31
N THR A 696 -19.62 -22.22 10.88
CA THR A 696 -18.93 -23.32 10.19
C THR A 696 -19.73 -24.62 10.39
N ASP A 697 -19.19 -25.75 9.94
CA ASP A 697 -19.77 -27.07 10.23
C ASP A 697 -19.79 -27.42 11.73
N SER A 698 -18.88 -26.83 12.51
CA SER A 698 -18.64 -27.19 13.92
C SER A 698 -18.86 -26.06 14.92
N THR A 699 -18.67 -24.81 14.52
CA THR A 699 -18.58 -23.66 15.44
C THR A 699 -19.36 -22.44 14.94
N VAL A 700 -19.78 -21.59 15.88
CA VAL A 700 -20.27 -20.23 15.63
C VAL A 700 -19.24 -19.26 16.19
N THR A 701 -18.71 -18.40 15.34
CA THR A 701 -17.76 -17.35 15.71
C THR A 701 -18.44 -15.99 15.58
N ILE A 702 -18.26 -15.14 16.59
CA ILE A 702 -18.70 -13.73 16.58
C ILE A 702 -17.43 -12.88 16.51
N GLY A 703 -17.38 -11.98 15.54
CA GLY A 703 -16.19 -11.16 15.33
C GLY A 703 -16.46 -9.93 14.47
N THR A 704 -15.58 -8.95 14.55
CA THR A 704 -15.59 -7.79 13.66
C THR A 704 -14.81 -8.11 12.39
N ILE A 705 -15.26 -7.57 11.27
CA ILE A 705 -14.53 -7.67 10.01
C ILE A 705 -13.46 -6.57 9.95
N ASP A 706 -12.27 -6.92 9.49
CA ASP A 706 -11.24 -5.94 9.20
C ASP A 706 -11.65 -5.03 8.03
N GLU A 707 -10.88 -3.97 7.80
CA GLU A 707 -11.09 -3.11 6.65
C GLU A 707 -11.08 -3.93 5.34
N ILE A 708 -12.12 -3.72 4.51
CA ILE A 708 -12.36 -4.51 3.30
C ILE A 708 -11.35 -4.09 2.22
N GLN A 709 -10.23 -4.80 2.19
CA GLN A 709 -9.13 -4.59 1.24
C GLN A 709 -8.65 -5.94 0.66
N LYS A 710 -7.98 -5.90 -0.51
CA LYS A 710 -7.41 -7.10 -1.14
C LYS A 710 -6.31 -7.74 -0.28
N LEU A 711 -5.45 -6.91 0.31
CA LEU A 711 -4.38 -7.32 1.22
C LEU A 711 -4.67 -6.73 2.59
N HIS A 712 -4.78 -7.57 3.62
CA HIS A 712 -4.87 -7.13 4.99
C HIS A 712 -3.46 -6.84 5.54
N ILE A 713 -3.28 -5.66 6.14
CA ILE A 713 -2.01 -5.20 6.68
C ILE A 713 -2.17 -4.95 8.17
N ARG A 714 -1.55 -5.79 9.00
CA ARG A 714 -1.43 -5.58 10.44
C ARG A 714 -0.13 -4.84 10.75
N THR A 715 -0.22 -3.82 11.60
CA THR A 715 0.93 -3.00 12.01
C THR A 715 1.35 -3.31 13.43
N VAL A 716 2.65 -3.50 13.63
CA VAL A 716 3.27 -3.63 14.96
C VAL A 716 4.29 -2.48 15.13
N PRO A 717 3.95 -1.43 15.88
CA PRO A 717 4.86 -0.30 16.06
C PRO A 717 6.06 -0.69 16.94
N LEU A 718 7.27 -0.30 16.52
CA LEU A 718 8.50 -0.53 17.28
C LEU A 718 9.01 0.74 17.96
N GLY A 719 8.70 1.93 17.44
CA GLY A 719 9.24 3.20 17.95
C GLY A 719 10.74 3.40 17.66
N GLU A 720 11.34 2.51 16.88
CA GLU A 720 12.76 2.51 16.46
C GLU A 720 12.90 1.82 15.10
N SER A 721 13.98 2.10 14.36
CA SER A 721 14.13 1.67 12.97
C SER A 721 14.43 0.17 12.85
N PRO A 722 13.59 -0.66 12.22
CA PRO A 722 13.96 -2.03 11.91
C PRO A 722 14.89 -2.08 10.68
N ARG A 723 15.85 -3.02 10.67
CA ARG A 723 16.88 -3.15 9.62
C ARG A 723 16.88 -4.50 8.92
N ARG A 724 16.75 -5.60 9.68
CA ARG A 724 16.79 -6.98 9.16
C ARG A 724 15.83 -7.87 9.93
N ILE A 725 15.27 -8.88 9.27
CA ILE A 725 14.36 -9.84 9.88
C ILE A 725 14.70 -11.27 9.46
N ALA A 726 14.64 -12.20 10.41
CA ALA A 726 14.75 -13.63 10.15
C ALA A 726 13.74 -14.40 10.99
N TYR A 727 13.04 -15.35 10.36
CA TYR A 727 12.12 -16.25 11.05
C TYR A 727 12.85 -17.51 11.53
N GLN A 728 12.56 -17.96 12.75
CA GLN A 728 13.06 -19.21 13.30
C GLN A 728 11.90 -20.14 13.61
N GLU A 729 11.64 -21.09 12.72
CA GLU A 729 10.53 -22.02 12.85
C GLU A 729 10.65 -22.91 14.11
N SER A 730 11.85 -23.33 14.49
CA SER A 730 12.02 -24.22 15.67
C SER A 730 11.59 -23.57 16.99
N SER A 731 11.73 -22.25 17.11
CA SER A 731 11.32 -21.49 18.30
C SER A 731 10.03 -20.72 18.10
N GLN A 732 9.46 -20.70 16.89
CA GLN A 732 8.26 -19.94 16.53
C GLN A 732 8.43 -18.43 16.84
N THR A 733 9.63 -17.89 16.59
CA THR A 733 9.97 -16.47 16.85
C THR A 733 10.62 -15.80 15.65
N PHE A 734 10.55 -14.47 15.62
CA PHE A 734 11.29 -13.61 14.71
C PHE A 734 12.49 -13.00 15.42
N GLY A 735 13.65 -13.05 14.78
CA GLY A 735 14.79 -12.20 15.12
C GLY A 735 14.71 -10.94 14.28
N VAL A 736 14.81 -9.76 14.92
CA VAL A 736 14.77 -8.47 14.24
C VAL A 736 15.94 -7.60 14.69
N ILE A 737 16.75 -7.12 13.75
CA ILE A 737 17.75 -6.08 14.06
C ILE A 737 17.04 -4.73 14.03
N THR A 738 17.20 -3.95 15.09
CA THR A 738 16.70 -2.56 15.18
C THR A 738 17.82 -1.57 15.49
N MET A 739 17.56 -0.29 15.20
CA MET A 739 18.40 0.85 15.53
C MET A 739 17.54 1.95 16.15
N ARG A 740 17.91 2.40 17.35
CA ARG A 740 17.35 3.61 17.97
C ARG A 740 18.41 4.70 18.04
N VAL A 741 17.96 5.94 18.17
CA VAL A 741 18.83 7.11 18.32
C VAL A 741 18.70 7.63 19.75
N ASP A 742 19.82 7.61 20.47
CA ASP A 742 19.95 8.17 21.82
C ASP A 742 20.77 9.47 21.77
N MET A 743 20.66 10.33 22.78
CA MET A 743 21.43 11.58 22.87
C MET A 743 22.60 11.46 23.85
N GLN A 744 23.77 11.99 23.48
CA GLN A 744 24.92 12.06 24.36
C GLN A 744 24.80 13.27 25.31
N GLU A 745 24.56 13.03 26.60
CA GLU A 745 24.57 14.05 27.64
C GLU A 745 25.88 14.06 28.44
N SER A 746 26.06 15.09 29.27
CA SER A 746 27.20 15.21 30.18
C SER A 746 27.31 14.06 31.21
N SER A 747 26.20 13.38 31.49
CA SER A 747 26.10 12.22 32.40
C SER A 747 26.22 10.86 31.69
N GLY A 748 26.32 10.83 30.37
CA GLY A 748 26.28 9.61 29.55
C GLY A 748 25.21 9.66 28.47
N VAL A 749 24.89 8.51 27.88
CA VAL A 749 23.87 8.40 26.83
C VAL A 749 22.47 8.39 27.47
N SER A 750 21.62 9.33 27.07
CA SER A 750 20.22 9.43 27.49
C SER A 750 19.27 8.93 26.40
N ILE A 751 18.32 8.10 26.79
CA ILE A 751 17.28 7.59 25.89
C ILE A 751 16.30 8.73 25.57
N VAL A 752 16.11 9.02 24.28
CA VAL A 752 15.23 10.11 23.81
C VAL A 752 13.76 9.73 23.94
N ARG A 753 13.42 8.47 23.62
CA ARG A 753 12.05 7.95 23.64
C ARG A 753 12.03 6.47 23.99
N HIS A 754 10.91 6.02 24.54
CA HIS A 754 10.67 4.58 24.69
C HIS A 754 10.45 3.94 23.33
N SER A 755 11.06 2.78 23.14
CA SER A 755 10.97 1.93 21.95
C SER A 755 10.96 0.45 22.32
N ALA A 756 10.74 -0.41 21.32
CA ALA A 756 10.71 -1.86 21.44
C ALA A 756 11.91 -2.43 22.21
N SER A 757 13.14 -1.96 21.93
CA SER A 757 14.33 -2.42 22.66
C SER A 757 14.35 -2.04 24.14
N THR A 758 13.71 -0.93 24.52
CA THR A 758 13.66 -0.43 25.91
C THR A 758 12.50 -0.99 26.72
N GLN A 759 11.45 -1.48 26.05
CA GLN A 759 10.22 -2.01 26.66
C GLN A 759 10.13 -3.55 26.62
N ALA A 760 11.19 -4.22 26.15
CA ALA A 760 11.22 -5.67 26.07
C ALA A 760 11.03 -6.35 27.44
N ALA A 761 10.40 -7.53 27.45
CA ALA A 761 10.15 -8.30 28.68
C ALA A 761 11.46 -8.68 29.40
N SER A 762 12.54 -8.88 28.65
CA SER A 762 13.88 -9.12 29.18
C SER A 762 14.94 -8.44 28.32
N THR A 763 16.02 -7.99 28.95
CA THR A 763 17.11 -7.29 28.26
C THR A 763 18.47 -7.91 28.57
N SER A 764 19.39 -7.83 27.62
CA SER A 764 20.79 -8.18 27.82
C SER A 764 21.68 -7.24 27.01
N SER A 765 22.98 -7.17 27.32
CA SER A 765 23.94 -6.31 26.63
C SER A 765 25.25 -7.02 26.39
N SER A 766 25.92 -6.71 25.28
CA SER A 766 27.29 -7.17 25.00
C SER A 766 28.27 -6.66 26.06
N SER A 767 29.21 -7.51 26.51
CA SER A 767 30.27 -7.12 27.44
C SER A 767 31.40 -6.38 26.72
N HIS A 768 31.81 -5.21 27.23
CA HIS A 768 32.92 -4.42 26.66
C HIS A 768 34.22 -5.25 26.56
N ILE A 769 34.76 -5.40 25.35
CA ILE A 769 36.13 -5.90 25.17
C ILE A 769 37.09 -4.76 25.57
N ALA A 770 37.78 -4.95 26.69
CA ALA A 770 38.69 -3.96 27.29
C ALA A 770 39.98 -3.66 26.49
N ALA A 771 40.07 -4.05 25.20
CA ALA A 771 41.36 -4.15 24.51
C ALA A 771 41.68 -3.05 23.47
N HIS A 772 40.71 -2.29 22.94
CA HIS A 772 41.02 -1.43 21.78
C HIS A 772 40.57 0.03 21.77
N ASN A 773 39.86 0.52 22.79
CA ASN A 773 39.72 1.96 22.96
C ASN A 773 40.86 2.48 23.85
N LYS A 774 41.90 3.08 23.24
CA LYS A 774 42.52 4.22 23.93
C LYS A 774 41.36 5.21 24.18
N PRO A 775 41.14 5.68 25.42
CA PRO A 775 40.15 6.73 25.63
C PRO A 775 40.69 7.96 24.90
N THR A 776 40.21 8.21 23.69
CA THR A 776 40.08 9.59 23.22
C THR A 776 39.15 10.21 24.24
N GLY A 777 39.69 11.07 25.11
CA GLY A 777 38.87 11.72 26.12
C GLY A 777 37.71 12.40 25.42
N HIS A 778 36.48 12.08 25.83
CA HIS A 778 35.28 12.74 25.35
C HIS A 778 35.51 14.25 25.44
N THR A 779 35.58 14.90 24.28
CA THR A 779 35.74 16.34 24.22
C THR A 779 34.41 16.98 24.56
N ALA A 780 34.42 18.21 25.11
CA ALA A 780 33.17 18.95 25.37
C ALA A 780 32.30 19.19 24.11
N SER A 781 32.81 18.85 22.92
CA SER A 781 32.13 18.87 21.62
C SER A 781 31.13 17.75 21.38
N ASP A 782 31.19 16.66 22.16
CA ASP A 782 30.41 15.45 21.89
C ASP A 782 29.05 15.48 22.62
N ILE A 783 28.86 16.44 23.52
CA ILE A 783 27.63 16.65 24.28
C ILE A 783 26.57 17.24 23.35
N GLY A 784 25.42 16.58 23.25
CA GLY A 784 24.29 16.94 22.39
C GLY A 784 24.31 16.27 21.01
N GLN A 785 25.21 15.31 20.76
CA GLN A 785 25.23 14.53 19.52
C GLN A 785 24.29 13.31 19.61
N GLU A 786 23.70 12.96 18.47
CA GLU A 786 22.91 11.74 18.29
C GLU A 786 23.84 10.53 18.14
N ILE A 787 23.51 9.45 18.84
CA ILE A 787 24.23 8.17 18.80
C ILE A 787 23.25 7.06 18.41
N GLU A 788 23.60 6.30 17.37
CA GLU A 788 22.85 5.11 16.98
C GLU A 788 23.20 3.91 17.89
N VAL A 789 22.17 3.26 18.43
CA VAL A 789 22.30 2.05 19.24
C VAL A 789 21.54 0.91 18.57
N HIS A 790 22.27 -0.15 18.20
CA HIS A 790 21.72 -1.34 17.55
C HIS A 790 21.34 -2.43 18.56
N ASN A 791 20.24 -3.13 18.27
CA ASN A 791 19.72 -4.22 19.10
C ASN A 791 19.30 -5.42 18.24
N LEU A 792 19.34 -6.62 18.83
CA LEU A 792 18.67 -7.81 18.34
C LEU A 792 17.42 -8.06 19.21
N LEU A 793 16.25 -7.98 18.60
CA LEU A 793 14.97 -8.28 19.22
C LEU A 793 14.54 -9.70 18.90
N ILE A 794 14.01 -10.42 19.89
CA ILE A 794 13.29 -11.68 19.72
C ILE A 794 11.81 -11.38 19.92
N ILE A 795 11.02 -11.66 18.89
CA ILE A 795 9.60 -11.32 18.84
C ILE A 795 8.79 -12.61 18.65
N ASP A 796 7.73 -12.77 19.43
CA ASP A 796 6.80 -13.90 19.31
C ASP A 796 6.01 -13.84 17.98
N GLN A 797 5.82 -14.96 17.30
CA GLN A 797 5.15 -14.95 16.00
C GLN A 797 3.64 -14.67 16.04
N HIS A 798 2.98 -14.90 17.17
CA HIS A 798 1.51 -14.81 17.27
C HIS A 798 1.09 -13.44 17.83
N THR A 799 1.67 -13.10 18.98
CA THR A 799 1.38 -11.87 19.71
C THR A 799 2.16 -10.68 19.14
N PHE A 800 3.33 -10.92 18.55
CA PHE A 800 4.30 -9.91 18.16
C PHE A 800 4.84 -9.08 19.34
N GLU A 801 4.75 -9.62 20.56
CA GLU A 801 5.39 -9.03 21.73
C GLU A 801 6.91 -9.23 21.71
N VAL A 802 7.65 -8.26 22.25
CA VAL A 802 9.11 -8.28 22.33
C VAL A 802 9.53 -9.09 23.55
N LEU A 803 9.86 -10.37 23.32
CA LEU A 803 10.26 -11.32 24.37
C LEU A 803 11.63 -10.97 24.97
N HIS A 804 12.58 -10.56 24.12
CA HIS A 804 13.94 -10.23 24.54
C HIS A 804 14.55 -9.15 23.65
N ALA A 805 15.35 -8.25 24.25
CA ALA A 805 16.18 -7.30 23.52
C ALA A 805 17.65 -7.42 23.95
N HIS A 806 18.53 -7.70 22.99
CA HIS A 806 19.98 -7.71 23.21
C HIS A 806 20.62 -6.46 22.60
N THR A 807 21.21 -5.60 23.43
CA THR A 807 21.91 -4.37 23.01
C THR A 807 23.37 -4.65 22.69
N LEU A 808 23.82 -4.20 21.51
CA LEU A 808 25.20 -4.34 21.05
C LEU A 808 26.14 -3.30 21.67
N MET A 809 27.43 -3.37 21.36
CA MET A 809 28.42 -2.43 21.88
C MET A 809 28.20 -1.01 21.31
N PRO A 810 28.62 0.05 22.01
CA PRO A 810 28.62 1.40 21.44
C PRO A 810 29.41 1.45 20.13
N SER A 811 28.90 2.17 19.14
CA SER A 811 29.47 2.27 17.79
C SER A 811 29.51 0.95 17.00
N GLU A 812 28.81 -0.09 17.47
CA GLU A 812 28.67 -1.36 16.74
C GLU A 812 27.33 -1.40 16.00
N TYR A 813 27.40 -1.51 14.68
CA TYR A 813 26.24 -1.52 13.79
C TYR A 813 25.98 -2.95 13.35
N ALA A 814 24.76 -3.44 13.56
CA ALA A 814 24.33 -4.72 13.02
C ALA A 814 23.74 -4.55 11.62
N LEU A 815 24.28 -5.30 10.66
CA LEU A 815 24.03 -5.11 9.23
C LEU A 815 23.34 -6.32 8.58
N SER A 816 23.60 -7.53 9.08
CA SER A 816 23.07 -8.78 8.53
C SER A 816 22.55 -9.71 9.62
N LEU A 817 21.50 -10.46 9.31
CA LEU A 817 20.86 -11.43 10.20
C LEU A 817 20.38 -12.63 9.38
N ILE A 818 20.66 -13.83 9.87
CA ILE A 818 20.01 -15.06 9.40
C ILE A 818 19.63 -15.95 10.59
N SER A 819 18.65 -16.82 10.37
CA SER A 819 18.30 -17.92 11.27
C SER A 819 18.63 -19.22 10.56
N THR A 820 19.53 -20.04 11.12
CA THR A 820 19.94 -21.27 10.46
C THR A 820 20.51 -22.32 11.42
N LYS A 821 20.70 -23.54 10.91
CA LYS A 821 21.48 -24.63 11.51
C LYS A 821 22.81 -24.74 10.78
N LEU A 822 23.87 -25.12 11.50
CA LEU A 822 25.22 -25.20 10.93
C LEU A 822 25.85 -26.57 11.22
N GLY A 823 26.54 -27.12 10.22
CA GLY A 823 27.14 -28.45 10.25
C GLY A 823 26.13 -29.53 10.60
N GLU A 824 26.55 -30.45 11.48
CA GLU A 824 25.71 -31.52 12.03
C GLU A 824 25.02 -31.11 13.34
N ASP A 825 25.10 -29.84 13.75
CA ASP A 825 24.47 -29.36 14.99
C ASP A 825 22.95 -29.18 14.76
N PRO A 826 22.08 -29.90 15.50
CA PRO A 826 20.63 -29.78 15.33
C PRO A 826 20.08 -28.43 15.82
N THR A 827 20.89 -27.68 16.58
CA THR A 827 20.51 -26.41 17.20
C THR A 827 20.34 -25.31 16.15
N SER A 828 19.24 -24.59 16.22
CA SER A 828 19.03 -23.37 15.41
C SER A 828 19.65 -22.16 16.10
N TYR A 829 20.35 -21.34 15.32
CA TYR A 829 21.03 -20.13 15.77
C TYR A 829 20.54 -18.90 15.02
N TYR A 830 20.46 -17.77 15.71
CA TYR A 830 20.44 -16.45 15.10
C TYR A 830 21.89 -15.99 14.91
N VAL A 831 22.28 -15.73 13.67
CA VAL A 831 23.63 -15.29 13.31
C VAL A 831 23.57 -13.82 12.90
N VAL A 832 24.31 -12.96 13.60
CA VAL A 832 24.34 -11.51 13.40
C VAL A 832 25.73 -11.09 12.91
N GLY A 833 25.77 -10.38 11.78
CA GLY A 833 26.98 -9.74 11.28
C GLY A 833 27.01 -8.25 11.63
N THR A 834 28.12 -7.81 12.21
CA THR A 834 28.30 -6.43 12.71
C THR A 834 29.50 -5.73 12.08
N ALA A 835 29.56 -4.40 12.26
CA ALA A 835 30.67 -3.53 11.93
C ALA A 835 30.92 -2.53 13.07
N LEU A 836 32.17 -2.23 13.39
CA LEU A 836 32.54 -1.18 14.34
C LEU A 836 32.80 0.11 13.56
N ILE A 837 31.90 1.09 13.72
CA ILE A 837 31.91 2.34 12.98
C ILE A 837 32.68 3.40 13.77
N ASN A 838 33.74 3.93 13.17
CA ASN A 838 34.42 5.12 13.68
C ASN A 838 34.16 6.29 12.71
N PRO A 839 33.59 7.43 13.17
CA PRO A 839 33.36 8.60 12.32
C PRO A 839 34.61 9.13 11.60
N ASP A 840 35.80 8.90 12.15
CA ASP A 840 37.07 9.30 11.53
C ASP A 840 37.52 8.37 10.38
N GLU A 841 36.87 7.20 10.22
CA GLU A 841 37.20 6.22 9.19
C GLU A 841 36.23 6.29 8.01
N THR A 842 36.76 6.23 6.78
CA THR A 842 35.94 6.18 5.56
C THR A 842 35.26 4.83 5.34
N GLU A 843 35.82 3.77 5.90
CA GLU A 843 35.32 2.40 5.79
C GLU A 843 35.65 1.64 7.08
N PRO A 844 34.72 0.84 7.65
CA PRO A 844 34.98 0.10 8.86
C PRO A 844 36.05 -0.97 8.66
N ARG A 845 37.04 -0.98 9.55
CA ARG A 845 38.17 -1.92 9.51
C ARG A 845 37.97 -3.18 10.35
N MET A 846 36.98 -3.16 11.25
CA MET A 846 36.70 -4.21 12.22
C MET A 846 35.20 -4.47 12.30
N GLY A 847 34.84 -5.71 12.62
CA GLY A 847 33.46 -6.15 12.82
C GLY A 847 33.45 -7.54 13.44
N ARG A 848 32.25 -8.10 13.66
CA ARG A 848 32.09 -9.41 14.30
C ARG A 848 30.98 -10.23 13.64
N ILE A 849 31.05 -11.55 13.80
CA ILE A 849 29.95 -12.48 13.54
C ILE A 849 29.58 -13.11 14.88
N LEU A 850 28.35 -12.88 15.33
CA LEU A 850 27.83 -13.30 16.63
C LEU A 850 26.76 -14.38 16.44
N LEU A 851 26.86 -15.48 17.17
CA LEU A 851 25.87 -16.57 17.12
C LEU A 851 25.13 -16.64 18.44
N TYR A 852 23.81 -16.52 18.37
CA TYR A 852 22.91 -16.58 19.50
C TYR A 852 22.00 -17.80 19.41
N HIS A 853 21.78 -18.45 20.54
CA HIS A 853 20.77 -19.48 20.71
C HIS A 853 19.65 -18.95 21.61
N TRP A 854 18.41 -19.04 21.13
CA TRP A 854 17.21 -18.74 21.89
C TRP A 854 16.60 -20.05 22.42
N GLY A 855 16.56 -20.19 23.74
CA GLY A 855 16.01 -21.35 24.42
C GLY A 855 15.59 -21.00 25.85
N ASP A 856 14.54 -21.65 26.36
CA ASP A 856 14.01 -21.43 27.71
C ASP A 856 13.73 -19.95 28.05
N GLY A 857 13.29 -19.17 27.05
CA GLY A 857 12.99 -17.73 27.22
C GLY A 857 14.23 -16.85 27.41
N LYS A 858 15.43 -17.34 27.10
CA LYS A 858 16.69 -16.61 27.24
C LYS A 858 17.53 -16.67 25.97
N LEU A 859 18.12 -15.53 25.60
CA LEU A 859 19.11 -15.44 24.54
C LEU A 859 20.50 -15.70 25.12
N THR A 860 21.23 -16.65 24.53
CA THR A 860 22.58 -17.03 24.94
C THR A 860 23.55 -16.86 23.77
N GLN A 861 24.66 -16.15 23.97
CA GLN A 861 25.72 -16.05 22.96
C GLN A 861 26.55 -17.34 23.00
N VAL A 862 26.57 -18.06 21.87
CA VAL A 862 27.22 -19.37 21.75
C VAL A 862 28.62 -19.23 21.16
N ALA A 863 28.79 -18.37 20.16
CA ALA A 863 30.07 -18.16 19.51
C ALA A 863 30.23 -16.72 19.01
N GLU A 864 31.47 -16.30 18.85
CA GLU A 864 31.86 -15.00 18.33
C GLU A 864 33.09 -15.16 17.43
N LYS A 865 33.06 -14.49 16.28
CA LYS A 865 34.18 -14.44 15.34
C LYS A 865 34.51 -13.01 14.98
N GLU A 866 35.70 -12.56 15.32
CA GLU A 866 36.21 -11.27 14.88
C GLU A 866 36.58 -11.30 13.39
N ILE A 867 36.20 -10.24 12.68
CA ILE A 867 36.46 -10.06 11.26
C ILE A 867 37.07 -8.67 10.98
N LYS A 868 37.83 -8.59 9.89
CA LYS A 868 38.51 -7.36 9.44
C LYS A 868 37.67 -6.63 8.40
N GLY A 869 36.60 -5.99 8.85
CA GLY A 869 35.68 -5.24 8.00
C GLY A 869 34.23 -5.38 8.47
N SER A 870 33.31 -4.86 7.66
CA SER A 870 31.87 -4.93 7.88
C SER A 870 31.27 -6.21 7.30
N CYS A 871 30.45 -6.92 8.08
CA CYS A 871 29.70 -8.06 7.56
C CYS A 871 28.38 -7.63 6.91
N TYR A 872 28.40 -7.36 5.59
CA TYR A 872 27.25 -6.81 4.86
C TYR A 872 26.12 -7.82 4.66
N SER A 873 26.44 -9.08 4.35
CA SER A 873 25.47 -10.15 4.12
C SER A 873 25.95 -11.48 4.70
N LEU A 874 24.98 -12.28 5.15
CA LEU A 874 25.13 -13.64 5.66
C LEU A 874 24.13 -14.54 4.94
N VAL A 875 24.57 -15.73 4.54
CA VAL A 875 23.71 -16.73 3.91
C VAL A 875 24.14 -18.13 4.38
N GLU A 876 23.17 -19.02 4.59
CA GLU A 876 23.46 -20.44 4.80
C GLU A 876 23.88 -21.09 3.47
N PHE A 877 24.91 -21.92 3.51
CA PHE A 877 25.46 -22.56 2.34
C PHE A 877 25.88 -23.99 2.64
N ASN A 878 25.00 -24.95 2.38
CA ASN A 878 25.24 -26.39 2.51
C ASN A 878 25.78 -26.78 3.91
N GLY A 879 25.15 -26.29 4.97
CA GLY A 879 25.53 -26.47 6.37
C GLY A 879 26.70 -25.57 6.82
N LYS A 880 27.24 -24.74 5.95
CA LYS A 880 28.30 -23.76 6.25
C LYS A 880 27.73 -22.34 6.28
N LEU A 881 28.52 -21.41 6.79
CA LEU A 881 28.15 -20.01 6.85
C LEU A 881 28.93 -19.21 5.80
N LEU A 882 28.23 -18.67 4.82
CA LEU A 882 28.80 -17.75 3.84
C LEU A 882 28.61 -16.31 4.30
N ALA A 883 29.68 -15.51 4.28
CA ALA A 883 29.65 -14.11 4.70
C ALA A 883 30.37 -13.20 3.69
N SER A 884 29.79 -12.03 3.42
CA SER A 884 30.49 -10.95 2.72
C SER A 884 31.06 -9.95 3.71
N ILE A 885 32.36 -9.67 3.58
CA ILE A 885 33.15 -8.81 4.46
C ILE A 885 33.95 -7.83 3.60
N ASN A 886 33.50 -6.57 3.50
CA ASN A 886 34.03 -5.55 2.59
C ASN A 886 34.21 -6.09 1.16
N SER A 887 35.44 -6.12 0.66
CA SER A 887 35.81 -6.63 -0.68
C SER A 887 35.92 -8.16 -0.76
N THR A 888 35.59 -8.90 0.30
CA THR A 888 35.84 -10.34 0.38
C THR A 888 34.57 -11.16 0.61
N VAL A 889 34.45 -12.29 -0.08
CA VAL A 889 33.43 -13.31 0.18
C VAL A 889 34.12 -14.49 0.85
N ARG A 890 33.65 -14.89 2.04
CA ARG A 890 34.30 -15.90 2.88
C ARG A 890 33.34 -16.99 3.28
N LEU A 891 33.81 -18.23 3.21
CA LEU A 891 33.07 -19.40 3.67
C LEU A 891 33.64 -19.89 5.00
N PHE A 892 32.77 -20.05 5.99
CA PHE A 892 33.11 -20.52 7.32
C PHE A 892 32.46 -21.88 7.58
N GLU A 893 33.26 -22.80 8.07
CA GLU A 893 32.83 -24.10 8.58
C GLU A 893 32.52 -24.00 10.07
N TRP A 894 31.46 -24.69 10.49
CA TRP A 894 31.09 -24.83 11.90
C TRP A 894 31.72 -26.07 12.51
N THR A 895 32.58 -25.88 13.52
CA THR A 895 33.32 -26.99 14.14
C THR A 895 32.54 -27.66 15.28
N ALA A 896 32.98 -28.86 15.69
CA ALA A 896 32.39 -29.58 16.82
C ALA A 896 32.56 -28.83 18.16
N GLU A 897 33.58 -27.97 18.26
CA GLU A 897 33.82 -27.06 19.39
C GLU A 897 32.92 -25.83 19.39
N LYS A 898 31.99 -25.72 18.42
CA LYS A 898 31.08 -24.58 18.23
C LYS A 898 31.82 -23.28 17.90
N GLU A 899 32.78 -23.35 16.98
CA GLU A 899 33.51 -22.19 16.48
C GLU A 899 33.40 -22.06 14.95
N LEU A 900 33.53 -20.83 14.44
CA LEU A 900 33.64 -20.56 13.00
C LEU A 900 35.10 -20.62 12.53
N ARG A 901 35.41 -21.62 11.70
CA ARG A 901 36.70 -21.78 11.04
C ARG A 901 36.62 -21.30 9.59
N LEU A 902 37.53 -20.41 9.19
CA LEU A 902 37.60 -19.97 7.80
C LEU A 902 38.07 -21.12 6.92
N GLU A 903 37.33 -21.41 5.87
CA GLU A 903 37.66 -22.46 4.91
C GLU A 903 38.26 -21.88 3.63
N CYS A 904 37.56 -20.94 2.98
CA CYS A 904 38.04 -20.32 1.75
C CYS A 904 37.58 -18.86 1.61
N SER A 905 38.17 -18.14 0.65
CA SER A 905 37.88 -16.73 0.40
C SER A 905 38.06 -16.36 -1.07
N HIS A 906 37.25 -15.41 -1.54
CA HIS A 906 37.39 -14.76 -2.83
C HIS A 906 37.47 -13.23 -2.63
N PHE A 907 38.26 -12.55 -3.47
CA PHE A 907 38.71 -11.16 -3.26
C PHE A 907 38.43 -10.22 -4.44
N ASN A 908 37.79 -10.68 -5.53
CA ASN A 908 37.69 -9.91 -6.77
C ASN A 908 36.46 -8.97 -6.82
N HIS A 909 36.18 -8.31 -5.69
CA HIS A 909 35.07 -7.38 -5.48
C HIS A 909 35.59 -6.04 -4.97
N ILE A 910 34.85 -4.96 -5.21
CA ILE A 910 35.11 -3.66 -4.58
C ILE A 910 34.48 -3.69 -3.19
N ILE A 911 33.16 -3.90 -3.11
CA ILE A 911 32.44 -4.16 -1.86
C ILE A 911 31.31 -5.13 -2.18
N ALA A 912 31.36 -6.33 -1.59
CA ALA A 912 30.34 -7.36 -1.75
C ALA A 912 29.17 -7.11 -0.77
N LEU A 913 28.11 -6.46 -1.25
CA LEU A 913 26.97 -6.07 -0.42
C LEU A 913 25.90 -7.16 -0.30
N TYR A 914 25.68 -7.93 -1.38
CA TYR A 914 24.57 -8.89 -1.46
C TYR A 914 25.08 -10.27 -1.81
N LEU A 915 24.46 -11.29 -1.19
CA LEU A 915 24.77 -12.70 -1.43
C LEU A 915 23.48 -13.49 -1.58
N LYS A 916 23.45 -14.42 -2.53
CA LYS A 916 22.40 -15.42 -2.72
C LYS A 916 23.03 -16.76 -3.08
N THR A 917 22.37 -17.85 -2.71
CA THR A 917 22.89 -19.20 -2.88
C THR A 917 21.85 -20.09 -3.54
N LYS A 918 22.31 -21.01 -4.39
CA LYS A 918 21.48 -22.08 -4.96
C LYS A 918 22.36 -23.29 -5.28
N GLY A 919 22.17 -24.38 -4.54
CA GLY A 919 23.06 -25.53 -4.62
C GLY A 919 24.51 -25.13 -4.32
N ASP A 920 25.43 -25.36 -5.26
CA ASP A 920 26.84 -24.99 -5.14
C ASP A 920 27.18 -23.59 -5.70
N PHE A 921 26.19 -22.88 -6.23
CA PHE A 921 26.36 -21.54 -6.78
C PHE A 921 26.15 -20.46 -5.73
N VAL A 922 26.98 -19.43 -5.81
CA VAL A 922 26.92 -18.22 -5.02
C VAL A 922 26.86 -17.02 -5.98
N LEU A 923 25.77 -16.28 -5.93
CA LEU A 923 25.62 -15.01 -6.64
C LEU A 923 26.04 -13.87 -5.70
N VAL A 924 26.96 -13.03 -6.18
CA VAL A 924 27.49 -11.88 -5.44
C VAL A 924 27.08 -10.60 -6.16
N GLY A 925 26.48 -9.68 -5.41
CA GLY A 925 26.15 -8.33 -5.85
C GLY A 925 27.14 -7.33 -5.27
N ASP A 926 27.91 -6.68 -6.13
CA ASP A 926 28.91 -5.68 -5.76
C ASP A 926 28.31 -4.26 -5.70
N LEU A 927 28.89 -3.36 -4.92
CA LEU A 927 28.48 -1.96 -4.86
C LEU A 927 28.44 -1.27 -6.23
N MET A 928 29.39 -1.57 -7.13
CA MET A 928 29.47 -0.91 -8.45
C MET A 928 29.88 -1.84 -9.61
N ARG A 929 30.27 -3.09 -9.33
CA ARG A 929 30.67 -4.10 -10.34
C ARG A 929 29.58 -5.13 -10.66
N SER A 930 28.31 -4.75 -10.56
CA SER A 930 27.18 -5.62 -10.92
C SER A 930 27.24 -7.01 -10.25
N LEU A 931 26.94 -8.06 -11.02
CA LEU A 931 26.82 -9.45 -10.59
C LEU A 931 28.07 -10.28 -10.89
N THR A 932 28.45 -11.14 -9.95
CA THR A 932 29.47 -12.19 -10.13
C THR A 932 28.92 -13.53 -9.64
N LEU A 933 29.06 -14.58 -10.44
CA LEU A 933 28.69 -15.95 -10.08
C LEU A 933 29.93 -16.75 -9.71
N LEU A 934 29.95 -17.23 -8.47
CA LEU A 934 30.95 -18.16 -7.97
C LEU A 934 30.34 -19.55 -7.87
N GLN A 935 31.17 -20.57 -8.05
CA GLN A 935 30.83 -21.96 -7.73
C GLN A 935 31.81 -22.47 -6.67
N TYR A 936 31.28 -23.07 -5.62
CA TYR A 936 32.11 -23.75 -4.63
C TYR A 936 32.49 -25.14 -5.12
N LYS A 937 33.80 -25.43 -5.19
CA LYS A 937 34.32 -26.75 -5.54
C LYS A 937 34.61 -27.54 -4.26
N THR A 938 33.66 -28.37 -3.84
CA THR A 938 33.78 -29.16 -2.60
C THR A 938 35.05 -30.01 -2.53
N MET A 939 35.53 -30.54 -3.66
CA MET A 939 36.75 -31.37 -3.72
C MET A 939 38.03 -30.54 -3.53
N GLU A 940 38.03 -29.28 -3.94
CA GLU A 940 39.18 -28.38 -3.86
C GLU A 940 39.14 -27.51 -2.59
N GLY A 941 37.95 -27.32 -2.01
CA GLY A 941 37.74 -26.43 -0.87
C GLY A 941 37.91 -24.95 -1.25
N SER A 942 37.59 -24.57 -2.50
CA SER A 942 37.78 -23.21 -3.02
C SER A 942 36.62 -22.72 -3.87
N PHE A 943 36.53 -21.40 -4.03
CA PHE A 943 35.61 -20.76 -4.98
C PHE A 943 36.27 -20.63 -6.35
N GLU A 944 35.53 -21.03 -7.38
CA GLU A 944 35.81 -20.75 -8.78
C GLU A 944 34.85 -19.65 -9.27
N GLU A 945 35.37 -18.63 -9.95
CA GLU A 945 34.53 -17.63 -10.60
C GLU A 945 34.09 -18.16 -11.97
N ILE A 946 32.78 -18.36 -12.14
CA ILE A 946 32.22 -18.98 -13.34
C ILE A 946 31.92 -17.93 -14.40
N ALA A 947 31.25 -16.85 -14.00
CA ALA A 947 30.87 -15.77 -14.90
C ALA A 947 30.69 -14.46 -14.14
N ARG A 948 30.77 -13.35 -14.88
CA ARG A 948 30.61 -12.00 -14.36
C ARG A 948 29.91 -11.10 -15.38
N ASP A 949 29.08 -10.19 -14.87
CA ASP A 949 28.61 -9.04 -15.64
C ASP A 949 29.63 -7.88 -15.52
N TYR A 950 30.12 -7.40 -16.66
CA TYR A 950 31.13 -6.34 -16.72
C TYR A 950 30.52 -4.93 -16.80
N ASN A 951 29.19 -4.81 -16.86
CA ASN A 951 28.54 -3.50 -16.80
C ASN A 951 28.68 -2.90 -15.39
N PRO A 952 28.95 -1.58 -15.27
CA PRO A 952 29.05 -0.91 -13.98
C PRO A 952 27.66 -0.58 -13.41
N ASN A 953 26.99 -1.59 -12.87
CA ASN A 953 25.69 -1.42 -12.20
C ASN A 953 25.88 -1.29 -10.68
N TRP A 954 25.22 -0.30 -10.09
CA TRP A 954 25.27 -0.03 -8.65
C TRP A 954 24.16 -0.77 -7.93
N MET A 955 24.49 -1.94 -7.38
CA MET A 955 23.48 -2.90 -6.96
C MET A 955 22.71 -2.46 -5.72
N THR A 956 21.42 -2.77 -5.71
CA THR A 956 20.49 -2.48 -4.59
C THR A 956 19.87 -3.75 -4.01
N ALA A 957 19.57 -4.73 -4.87
CA ALA A 957 19.22 -6.09 -4.48
C ALA A 957 19.51 -7.08 -5.63
N ILE A 958 19.70 -8.35 -5.28
CA ILE A 958 19.94 -9.45 -6.23
C ILE A 958 19.08 -10.67 -5.90
N GLU A 959 18.77 -11.50 -6.88
CA GLU A 959 18.12 -12.81 -6.68
C GLU A 959 18.53 -13.82 -7.74
N ILE A 960 18.56 -15.11 -7.37
CA ILE A 960 18.73 -16.21 -8.31
C ILE A 960 17.33 -16.68 -8.75
N LEU A 961 17.02 -16.60 -10.04
CA LEU A 961 15.72 -17.05 -10.57
C LEU A 961 15.74 -18.54 -10.84
N ASP A 962 16.71 -19.00 -11.62
CA ASP A 962 16.97 -20.40 -11.91
C ASP A 962 18.49 -20.70 -11.90
N ASP A 963 18.93 -21.82 -12.48
CA ASP A 963 20.35 -22.18 -12.48
C ASP A 963 21.19 -21.34 -13.45
N ASP A 964 20.54 -20.71 -14.45
CA ASP A 964 21.20 -20.00 -15.54
C ASP A 964 20.93 -18.49 -15.55
N THR A 965 19.90 -18.02 -14.83
CA THR A 965 19.39 -16.65 -14.88
C THR A 965 19.35 -15.99 -13.50
N PHE A 966 19.81 -14.74 -13.47
CA PHE A 966 20.06 -13.97 -12.25
C PHE A 966 19.42 -12.60 -12.37
N LEU A 967 18.58 -12.24 -11.40
CA LEU A 967 17.90 -10.95 -11.34
C LEU A 967 18.74 -9.93 -10.55
N GLY A 968 18.91 -8.75 -11.12
CA GLY A 968 19.55 -7.61 -10.50
C GLY A 968 18.64 -6.38 -10.48
N SER A 969 18.84 -5.55 -9.46
CA SER A 969 18.25 -4.21 -9.37
C SER A 969 19.32 -3.19 -8.99
N GLU A 970 19.22 -1.97 -9.51
CA GLU A 970 20.27 -0.95 -9.37
C GLU A 970 19.73 0.45 -9.00
N ASN A 971 20.64 1.36 -8.66
CA ASN A 971 20.31 2.67 -8.04
C ASN A 971 19.59 3.68 -8.97
N CYS A 972 19.59 3.47 -10.28
CA CYS A 972 18.83 4.22 -11.28
C CYS A 972 17.41 3.66 -11.48
N PHE A 973 16.92 2.82 -10.56
CA PHE A 973 15.56 2.30 -10.51
C PHE A 973 15.21 1.29 -11.63
N ASN A 974 16.22 0.61 -12.17
CA ASN A 974 16.05 -0.44 -13.18
C ASN A 974 16.14 -1.85 -12.57
N LEU A 975 15.49 -2.79 -13.26
CA LEU A 975 15.68 -4.23 -13.15
C LEU A 975 16.41 -4.74 -14.39
N PHE A 976 17.25 -5.75 -14.22
CA PHE A 976 17.88 -6.46 -15.32
C PHE A 976 18.06 -7.93 -14.99
N VAL A 977 18.13 -8.77 -16.02
CA VAL A 977 18.40 -10.21 -15.88
C VAL A 977 19.65 -10.57 -16.65
N CYS A 978 20.59 -11.18 -15.95
CA CYS A 978 21.80 -11.75 -16.53
C CYS A 978 21.60 -13.25 -16.76
N GLN A 979 22.09 -13.76 -17.89
CA GLN A 979 22.10 -15.18 -18.20
C GLN A 979 23.54 -15.68 -18.40
N LYS A 980 23.87 -16.86 -17.85
CA LYS A 980 25.14 -17.54 -18.15
C LYS A 980 25.04 -18.32 -19.47
N ASP A 981 25.99 -18.11 -20.38
CA ASP A 981 26.06 -18.87 -21.63
C ASP A 981 26.94 -20.12 -21.46
N SER A 982 26.36 -21.19 -20.92
CA SER A 982 27.09 -22.46 -20.75
C SER A 982 27.36 -23.18 -22.08
N ALA A 983 26.67 -22.79 -23.16
CA ALA A 983 26.79 -23.38 -24.49
C ALA A 983 27.82 -22.67 -25.38
N ALA A 984 28.38 -21.55 -24.93
CA ALA A 984 29.42 -20.81 -25.64
C ALA A 984 30.64 -21.70 -25.94
N THR A 985 31.26 -21.47 -27.10
CA THR A 985 32.37 -22.30 -27.60
C THR A 985 33.72 -21.85 -27.08
N SER A 986 33.85 -20.57 -26.70
CA SER A 986 35.05 -20.00 -26.09
C SER A 986 34.90 -19.88 -24.57
N GLU A 987 36.02 -19.98 -23.85
CA GLU A 987 36.04 -19.81 -22.38
C GLU A 987 35.75 -18.37 -21.98
N ASP A 988 36.24 -17.39 -22.75
CA ASP A 988 35.99 -15.96 -22.53
C ASP A 988 34.49 -15.62 -22.60
N GLU A 989 33.75 -16.18 -23.57
CA GLU A 989 32.31 -15.97 -23.68
C GLU A 989 31.53 -16.65 -22.55
N ARG A 990 32.02 -17.78 -22.02
CA ARG A 990 31.41 -18.45 -20.84
C ARG A 990 31.58 -17.64 -19.56
N GLN A 991 32.70 -16.93 -19.44
CA GLN A 991 33.00 -16.07 -18.29
C GLN A 991 32.19 -14.76 -18.31
N GLN A 992 31.54 -14.42 -19.42
CA GLN A 992 30.73 -13.21 -19.53
C GLN A 992 29.24 -13.54 -19.35
N MET A 993 28.61 -12.89 -18.38
CA MET A 993 27.15 -12.85 -18.31
C MET A 993 26.59 -11.84 -19.31
N GLN A 994 25.54 -12.23 -20.01
CA GLN A 994 24.83 -11.35 -20.93
C GLN A 994 23.57 -10.81 -20.24
N GLU A 995 23.35 -9.50 -20.31
CA GLU A 995 22.07 -8.89 -19.93
C GLU A 995 21.02 -9.26 -21.00
N VAL A 996 20.09 -10.15 -20.66
CA VAL A 996 19.02 -10.64 -21.55
C VAL A 996 17.65 -10.02 -21.26
N GLY A 997 17.52 -9.36 -20.10
CA GLY A 997 16.32 -8.64 -19.71
C GLY A 997 16.68 -7.28 -19.12
N GLN A 998 15.93 -6.24 -19.49
CA GLN A 998 16.15 -4.87 -19.08
C GLN A 998 14.81 -4.15 -18.93
N PHE A 999 14.56 -3.53 -17.78
CA PHE A 999 13.28 -2.89 -17.46
C PHE A 999 13.44 -1.73 -16.47
N HIS A 1000 12.89 -0.55 -16.77
CA HIS A 1000 12.83 0.53 -15.79
C HIS A 1000 11.59 0.39 -14.89
N LEU A 1001 11.83 0.00 -13.63
CA LEU A 1001 10.77 -0.18 -12.63
C LEU A 1001 10.22 1.17 -12.15
N GLY A 1002 11.10 2.15 -11.94
CA GLY A 1002 10.74 3.48 -11.43
C GLY A 1002 10.65 3.57 -9.90
N ASP A 1003 11.14 2.57 -9.19
CA ASP A 1003 11.28 2.55 -7.73
C ASP A 1003 12.56 1.81 -7.33
N MET A 1004 13.05 2.03 -6.11
CA MET A 1004 14.28 1.42 -5.60
C MET A 1004 13.96 0.16 -4.81
N VAL A 1005 14.46 -0.99 -5.26
CA VAL A 1005 14.26 -2.29 -4.60
C VAL A 1005 15.29 -2.48 -3.51
N ASN A 1006 14.85 -2.80 -2.29
CA ASN A 1006 15.75 -3.09 -1.16
C ASN A 1006 15.93 -4.60 -0.93
N VAL A 1007 14.93 -5.42 -1.27
CA VAL A 1007 14.93 -6.84 -0.93
C VAL A 1007 14.16 -7.66 -1.96
N PHE A 1008 14.75 -8.80 -2.32
CA PHE A 1008 14.11 -9.90 -3.04
C PHE A 1008 13.96 -11.13 -2.15
N ARG A 1009 12.80 -11.79 -2.23
CA ARG A 1009 12.52 -13.08 -1.59
C ARG A 1009 11.70 -13.98 -2.51
N HIS A 1010 12.06 -15.25 -2.56
CA HIS A 1010 11.20 -16.29 -3.13
C HIS A 1010 9.96 -16.49 -2.26
N GLY A 1011 8.82 -16.70 -2.89
CA GLY A 1011 7.54 -16.95 -2.22
C GLY A 1011 6.37 -16.26 -2.93
N SER A 1012 5.14 -16.61 -2.56
CA SER A 1012 3.91 -16.00 -3.07
C SER A 1012 2.96 -15.70 -1.90
N LEU A 1013 2.16 -14.64 -2.05
CA LEU A 1013 1.06 -14.30 -1.13
C LEU A 1013 -0.23 -15.06 -1.46
N VAL A 1014 -0.28 -15.73 -2.61
CA VAL A 1014 -1.43 -16.50 -3.08
C VAL A 1014 -1.27 -17.95 -2.68
N MET A 1015 -2.39 -18.58 -2.33
CA MET A 1015 -2.45 -20.01 -2.02
C MET A 1015 -2.03 -20.84 -3.24
N GLN A 1016 -0.94 -21.58 -3.10
CA GLN A 1016 -0.39 -22.39 -4.20
C GLN A 1016 -1.13 -23.73 -4.32
N ASN A 1017 -2.24 -23.76 -5.05
CA ASN A 1017 -2.85 -25.01 -5.48
C ASN A 1017 -2.08 -25.58 -6.67
N LEU A 1018 -1.06 -26.41 -6.41
CA LEU A 1018 -0.33 -27.18 -7.42
C LEU A 1018 -1.30 -28.08 -8.20
N GLY A 1019 -1.84 -27.57 -9.32
CA GLY A 1019 -2.75 -28.30 -10.21
C GLY A 1019 -3.88 -27.47 -10.84
N GLU A 1020 -4.20 -26.28 -10.30
CA GLU A 1020 -5.31 -25.44 -10.79
C GLU A 1020 -4.87 -24.22 -11.63
N SER A 1021 -3.56 -23.93 -11.78
CA SER A 1021 -3.11 -22.76 -12.54
C SER A 1021 -3.24 -22.98 -14.05
N SER A 1022 -4.16 -22.26 -14.68
CA SER A 1022 -4.31 -22.18 -16.13
C SER A 1022 -3.18 -21.39 -16.81
N THR A 1023 -2.46 -20.53 -16.06
CA THR A 1023 -1.37 -19.69 -16.57
C THR A 1023 -0.01 -20.40 -16.51
N PRO A 1024 0.82 -20.33 -17.58
CA PRO A 1024 2.10 -21.01 -17.63
C PRO A 1024 3.22 -20.17 -17.00
N THR A 1025 3.07 -19.75 -15.75
CA THR A 1025 4.10 -18.99 -15.01
C THR A 1025 4.99 -19.93 -14.19
N GLN A 1026 6.29 -19.67 -14.13
CA GLN A 1026 7.26 -20.46 -13.36
C GLN A 1026 8.07 -19.57 -12.40
N GLY A 1027 8.24 -20.05 -11.17
CA GLY A 1027 8.91 -19.30 -10.12
C GLY A 1027 8.09 -18.11 -9.62
N CYS A 1028 8.45 -17.59 -8.45
CA CYS A 1028 7.78 -16.42 -7.88
C CYS A 1028 8.75 -15.70 -6.94
N VAL A 1029 9.18 -14.51 -7.34
CA VAL A 1029 10.05 -13.64 -6.54
C VAL A 1029 9.29 -12.38 -6.18
N LEU A 1030 9.06 -12.17 -4.89
CA LEU A 1030 8.54 -10.92 -4.35
C LEU A 1030 9.67 -9.93 -4.13
N PHE A 1031 9.35 -8.65 -4.29
CA PHE A 1031 10.27 -7.55 -3.96
C PHE A 1031 9.60 -6.42 -3.20
N GLY A 1032 10.34 -5.82 -2.28
CA GLY A 1032 9.92 -4.66 -1.49
C GLY A 1032 10.73 -3.42 -1.85
N THR A 1033 10.06 -2.26 -1.96
CA THR A 1033 10.68 -1.00 -2.40
C THR A 1033 10.77 0.07 -1.31
N VAL A 1034 11.59 1.09 -1.58
CA VAL A 1034 11.72 2.29 -0.73
C VAL A 1034 10.41 3.08 -0.66
N SER A 1035 9.57 3.05 -1.70
CA SER A 1035 8.26 3.74 -1.68
C SER A 1035 7.13 2.90 -1.04
N GLY A 1036 7.47 1.74 -0.47
CA GLY A 1036 6.52 0.84 0.18
C GLY A 1036 5.65 0.05 -0.81
N ALA A 1037 6.10 -0.08 -2.06
CA ALA A 1037 5.45 -0.96 -3.03
C ALA A 1037 5.96 -2.39 -2.86
N ILE A 1038 5.09 -3.34 -3.15
CA ILE A 1038 5.41 -4.77 -3.22
C ILE A 1038 5.14 -5.19 -4.65
N GLY A 1039 6.12 -5.80 -5.29
CA GLY A 1039 5.94 -6.35 -6.62
C GLY A 1039 6.36 -7.80 -6.72
N LEU A 1040 6.06 -8.39 -7.86
CA LEU A 1040 6.28 -9.79 -8.16
C LEU A 1040 6.97 -9.92 -9.52
N VAL A 1041 7.97 -10.80 -9.60
CA VAL A 1041 8.62 -11.22 -10.83
C VAL A 1041 8.41 -12.73 -11.00
N THR A 1042 7.91 -13.13 -12.17
CA THR A 1042 7.78 -14.54 -12.55
C THR A 1042 8.35 -14.78 -13.94
N GLN A 1043 8.83 -16.00 -14.21
CA GLN A 1043 9.26 -16.41 -15.54
C GLN A 1043 8.05 -16.85 -16.39
N ILE A 1044 8.10 -16.58 -17.70
CA ILE A 1044 7.08 -16.95 -18.67
C ILE A 1044 7.70 -17.60 -19.93
N PRO A 1045 7.03 -18.56 -20.58
CA PRO A 1045 7.49 -19.17 -21.83
C PRO A 1045 7.53 -18.19 -23.00
N PHE A 1046 8.43 -18.44 -23.95
CA PHE A 1046 8.61 -17.66 -25.19
C PHE A 1046 7.30 -17.35 -25.93
N ALA A 1047 6.50 -18.37 -26.21
CA ALA A 1047 5.24 -18.19 -26.94
C ALA A 1047 4.25 -17.27 -26.20
N PHE A 1048 4.25 -17.32 -24.86
CA PHE A 1048 3.38 -16.48 -24.05
C PHE A 1048 3.91 -15.05 -23.94
N TYR A 1049 5.23 -14.87 -23.85
CA TYR A 1049 5.88 -13.56 -23.93
C TYR A 1049 5.57 -12.84 -25.25
N GLU A 1050 5.71 -13.52 -26.40
CA GLU A 1050 5.37 -12.91 -27.69
C GLU A 1050 3.90 -12.49 -27.76
N PHE A 1051 3.00 -13.32 -27.25
CA PHE A 1051 1.58 -12.99 -27.17
C PHE A 1051 1.33 -11.75 -26.31
N LEU A 1052 1.86 -11.72 -25.08
CA LEU A 1052 1.69 -10.60 -24.16
C LEU A 1052 2.37 -9.32 -24.67
N ARG A 1053 3.50 -9.42 -25.36
CA ARG A 1053 4.16 -8.26 -25.98
C ARG A 1053 3.29 -7.63 -27.06
N ASN A 1054 2.67 -8.44 -27.91
CA ASN A 1054 1.71 -7.95 -28.91
C ASN A 1054 0.50 -7.28 -28.25
N LEU A 1055 0.04 -7.79 -27.11
CA LEU A 1055 -1.04 -7.19 -26.33
C LEU A 1055 -0.61 -5.85 -25.72
N GLU A 1056 0.61 -5.77 -25.16
CA GLU A 1056 1.22 -4.56 -24.58
C GLU A 1056 1.34 -3.42 -25.61
N ASP A 1057 1.83 -3.72 -26.81
CA ASP A 1057 1.96 -2.75 -27.91
C ASP A 1057 0.59 -2.18 -28.33
N ARG A 1058 -0.44 -3.03 -28.38
CA ARG A 1058 -1.81 -2.63 -28.70
C ARG A 1058 -2.44 -1.79 -27.59
N LEU A 1059 -2.28 -2.18 -26.34
CA LEU A 1059 -2.73 -1.42 -25.18
C LEU A 1059 -2.11 -0.02 -25.19
N THR A 1060 -0.81 0.09 -25.46
CA THR A 1060 -0.10 1.37 -25.55
C THR A 1060 -0.67 2.29 -26.63
N SER A 1061 -1.20 1.73 -27.73
CA SER A 1061 -1.83 2.53 -28.80
C SER A 1061 -3.23 3.04 -28.44
N VAL A 1062 -3.99 2.29 -27.63
CA VAL A 1062 -5.39 2.60 -27.27
C VAL A 1062 -5.48 3.46 -26.01
N ILE A 1063 -4.60 3.22 -25.03
CA ILE A 1063 -4.60 3.91 -23.74
C ILE A 1063 -3.96 5.29 -23.89
N LYS A 1064 -4.73 6.34 -23.59
CA LYS A 1064 -4.23 7.71 -23.54
C LYS A 1064 -3.49 7.95 -22.22
N SER A 1065 -2.17 7.97 -22.29
CA SER A 1065 -1.30 8.31 -21.16
C SER A 1065 -1.52 9.74 -20.65
N VAL A 1066 -1.60 9.91 -19.33
CA VAL A 1066 -1.61 11.23 -18.69
C VAL A 1066 -0.22 11.86 -18.79
N GLY A 1067 -0.17 13.10 -19.29
CA GLY A 1067 1.07 13.74 -19.70
C GLY A 1067 1.54 13.38 -21.11
N LYS A 1068 0.82 12.48 -21.81
CA LYS A 1068 1.20 11.94 -23.14
C LYS A 1068 2.63 11.39 -23.18
N ILE A 1069 3.06 10.75 -22.08
CA ILE A 1069 4.36 10.09 -22.03
C ILE A 1069 4.21 8.71 -22.68
N GLU A 1070 5.14 8.35 -23.55
CA GLU A 1070 5.18 7.02 -24.17
C GLU A 1070 5.59 5.97 -23.14
N HIS A 1071 4.85 4.85 -23.08
CA HIS A 1071 5.15 3.73 -22.18
C HIS A 1071 6.55 3.15 -22.43
N ASN A 1072 6.90 2.93 -23.71
CA ASN A 1072 8.23 2.47 -24.11
C ASN A 1072 9.36 3.40 -23.65
N PHE A 1073 9.13 4.72 -23.67
CA PHE A 1073 10.09 5.67 -23.11
C PHE A 1073 10.22 5.49 -21.61
N TRP A 1074 9.11 5.36 -20.88
CA TRP A 1074 9.13 5.19 -19.43
C TRP A 1074 9.84 3.91 -19.00
N ARG A 1075 9.51 2.78 -19.62
CA ARG A 1075 10.09 1.47 -19.30
C ARG A 1075 11.49 1.23 -19.89
N SER A 1076 12.00 2.14 -20.73
CA SER A 1076 13.37 2.07 -21.26
C SER A 1076 14.41 2.09 -20.14
N PHE A 1077 15.32 1.11 -20.17
CA PHE A 1077 16.43 1.00 -19.24
C PHE A 1077 17.29 2.25 -19.32
N ASN A 1078 17.57 2.88 -18.19
CA ASN A 1078 18.17 4.20 -18.16
C ASN A 1078 19.15 4.36 -17.00
N THR A 1079 20.43 4.48 -17.33
CA THR A 1079 21.51 4.83 -16.39
C THR A 1079 22.20 6.11 -16.85
N GLU A 1080 23.17 6.59 -16.09
CA GLU A 1080 24.01 7.73 -16.53
C GLU A 1080 24.85 7.41 -17.78
N LEU A 1081 25.10 6.12 -18.05
CA LEU A 1081 25.99 5.67 -19.11
C LEU A 1081 25.24 5.24 -20.38
N LYS A 1082 24.08 4.60 -20.23
CA LYS A 1082 23.34 4.01 -21.35
C LYS A 1082 21.83 4.17 -21.20
N ILE A 1083 21.16 4.25 -22.36
CA ILE A 1083 19.71 4.19 -22.49
C ILE A 1083 19.41 3.11 -23.51
N GLU A 1084 18.70 2.06 -23.09
CA GLU A 1084 18.37 0.88 -23.89
C GLU A 1084 16.86 0.60 -23.83
N GLN A 1085 16.33 -0.08 -24.86
CA GLN A 1085 14.90 -0.39 -24.89
C GLN A 1085 14.56 -1.49 -23.89
N CYS A 1086 13.31 -1.52 -23.45
CA CYS A 1086 12.82 -2.63 -22.62
C CYS A 1086 12.81 -3.93 -23.43
N GLU A 1087 13.51 -4.95 -22.93
CA GLU A 1087 13.60 -6.29 -23.52
C GLU A 1087 13.51 -7.35 -22.42
N GLY A 1088 12.93 -8.51 -22.72
CA GLY A 1088 12.86 -9.66 -21.80
C GLY A 1088 11.87 -9.52 -20.65
N PHE A 1089 11.19 -8.37 -20.51
CA PHE A 1089 10.17 -8.09 -19.50
C PHE A 1089 8.85 -7.65 -20.13
N ILE A 1090 7.74 -8.08 -19.53
CA ILE A 1090 6.38 -7.58 -19.79
C ILE A 1090 5.89 -6.82 -18.56
N ASP A 1091 5.35 -5.62 -18.78
CA ASP A 1091 4.74 -4.79 -17.74
C ASP A 1091 3.31 -5.28 -17.41
N GLY A 1092 3.21 -6.06 -16.34
CA GLY A 1092 1.95 -6.60 -15.86
C GLY A 1092 0.93 -5.55 -15.46
N ASP A 1093 1.37 -4.40 -14.92
CA ASP A 1093 0.47 -3.30 -14.56
C ASP A 1093 -0.28 -2.76 -15.78
N LEU A 1094 0.39 -2.72 -16.95
CA LEU A 1094 -0.24 -2.32 -18.20
C LEU A 1094 -1.19 -3.41 -18.73
N ILE A 1095 -0.79 -4.68 -18.68
CA ILE A 1095 -1.62 -5.80 -19.11
C ILE A 1095 -2.93 -5.87 -18.29
N GLU A 1096 -2.86 -5.70 -16.97
CA GLU A 1096 -4.03 -5.74 -16.09
C GLU A 1096 -5.00 -4.58 -16.33
N SER A 1097 -4.49 -3.43 -16.77
CA SER A 1097 -5.33 -2.27 -17.12
C SER A 1097 -6.31 -2.56 -18.27
N PHE A 1098 -6.10 -3.64 -19.03
CA PHE A 1098 -7.08 -4.12 -20.02
C PHE A 1098 -8.46 -4.34 -19.40
N LEU A 1099 -8.53 -4.87 -18.18
CA LEU A 1099 -9.79 -5.15 -17.47
C LEU A 1099 -10.54 -3.88 -17.03
N ASP A 1100 -9.89 -2.72 -17.08
CA ASP A 1100 -10.49 -1.42 -16.74
C ASP A 1100 -10.97 -0.65 -17.97
N LEU A 1101 -10.73 -1.17 -19.18
CA LEU A 1101 -11.19 -0.56 -20.42
C LEU A 1101 -12.69 -0.81 -20.65
N SER A 1102 -13.34 0.15 -21.32
CA SER A 1102 -14.68 -0.06 -21.88
C SER A 1102 -14.68 -1.18 -22.92
N HIS A 1103 -15.77 -1.92 -23.05
CA HIS A 1103 -15.89 -3.04 -23.99
C HIS A 1103 -15.53 -2.66 -25.46
N GLU A 1104 -15.86 -1.45 -25.90
CA GLU A 1104 -15.48 -0.95 -27.24
C GLU A 1104 -13.95 -0.90 -27.44
N LYS A 1105 -13.22 -0.41 -26.44
CA LYS A 1105 -11.76 -0.36 -26.44
C LYS A 1105 -11.14 -1.75 -26.29
N MET A 1106 -11.75 -2.63 -25.50
CA MET A 1106 -11.32 -4.02 -25.42
C MET A 1106 -11.41 -4.72 -26.78
N ALA A 1107 -12.49 -4.49 -27.53
CA ALA A 1107 -12.66 -5.02 -28.88
C ALA A 1107 -11.65 -4.42 -29.87
N GLU A 1108 -11.32 -3.13 -29.74
CA GLU A 1108 -10.25 -2.48 -30.51
C GLU A 1108 -8.88 -3.14 -30.25
N VAL A 1109 -8.55 -3.43 -28.99
CA VAL A 1109 -7.31 -4.13 -28.61
C VAL A 1109 -7.29 -5.57 -29.11
N ALA A 1110 -8.40 -6.30 -29.02
CA ALA A 1110 -8.48 -7.70 -29.46
C ALA A 1110 -8.35 -7.87 -30.99
N MET A 1111 -8.71 -6.84 -31.76
CA MET A 1111 -8.80 -6.93 -33.22
C MET A 1111 -7.48 -7.34 -33.90
N GLY A 1112 -7.47 -8.51 -34.55
CA GLY A 1112 -6.31 -9.04 -35.27
C GLY A 1112 -5.20 -9.59 -34.38
N LEU A 1113 -5.47 -9.81 -33.08
CA LEU A 1113 -4.60 -10.57 -32.20
C LEU A 1113 -4.85 -12.06 -32.39
N MET A 1114 -3.77 -12.85 -32.47
CA MET A 1114 -3.85 -14.29 -32.71
C MET A 1114 -3.44 -15.05 -31.45
N ILE A 1115 -4.21 -16.05 -31.05
CA ILE A 1115 -3.95 -16.93 -29.92
C ILE A 1115 -3.84 -18.39 -30.39
N ASP A 1116 -2.94 -19.16 -29.78
CA ASP A 1116 -2.86 -20.60 -30.02
C ASP A 1116 -4.01 -21.32 -29.29
N ASP A 1117 -4.79 -22.12 -30.01
CA ASP A 1117 -5.92 -22.87 -29.46
C ASP A 1117 -5.53 -24.15 -28.70
N GLY A 1118 -4.23 -24.38 -28.49
CA GLY A 1118 -3.70 -25.58 -27.85
C GLY A 1118 -3.60 -26.79 -28.79
N SER A 1119 -4.06 -26.66 -30.03
CA SER A 1119 -3.84 -27.62 -31.12
C SER A 1119 -2.64 -27.25 -32.01
N GLY A 1120 -1.99 -26.11 -31.73
CA GLY A 1120 -0.94 -25.52 -32.55
C GLY A 1120 -1.47 -24.69 -33.72
N MET A 1121 -2.78 -24.44 -33.78
CA MET A 1121 -3.42 -23.54 -34.76
C MET A 1121 -3.72 -22.18 -34.14
N LYS A 1122 -3.40 -21.12 -34.88
CA LYS A 1122 -3.68 -19.74 -34.45
C LYS A 1122 -5.12 -19.36 -34.79
N LYS A 1123 -5.94 -19.06 -33.78
CA LYS A 1123 -7.28 -18.46 -33.93
C LYS A 1123 -7.22 -16.95 -33.60
N GLU A 1124 -8.17 -16.17 -34.09
CA GLU A 1124 -8.33 -14.79 -33.61
C GLU A 1124 -8.79 -14.80 -32.15
N ALA A 1125 -8.16 -13.95 -31.33
CA ALA A 1125 -8.51 -13.79 -29.93
C ALA A 1125 -9.79 -12.97 -29.78
N THR A 1126 -10.73 -13.47 -28.98
CA THR A 1126 -11.93 -12.71 -28.60
C THR A 1126 -11.66 -11.87 -27.35
N VAL A 1127 -12.55 -10.90 -27.06
CA VAL A 1127 -12.49 -10.14 -25.80
C VAL A 1127 -12.56 -11.07 -24.60
N ASP A 1128 -13.43 -12.08 -24.63
CA ASP A 1128 -13.58 -13.06 -23.54
C ASP A 1128 -12.33 -13.92 -23.34
N ASP A 1129 -11.65 -14.32 -24.44
CA ASP A 1129 -10.36 -15.03 -24.34
C ASP A 1129 -9.32 -14.17 -23.59
N LEU A 1130 -9.25 -12.87 -23.91
CA LEU A 1130 -8.32 -11.93 -23.27
C LEU A 1130 -8.67 -11.65 -21.82
N VAL A 1131 -9.94 -11.41 -21.52
CA VAL A 1131 -10.42 -11.19 -20.15
C VAL A 1131 -10.02 -12.38 -19.28
N LYS A 1132 -10.24 -13.60 -19.76
CA LYS A 1132 -9.86 -14.82 -19.03
C LYS A 1132 -8.35 -14.89 -18.75
N ILE A 1133 -7.50 -14.63 -19.74
CA ILE A 1133 -6.05 -14.68 -19.57
C ILE A 1133 -5.57 -13.63 -18.57
N VAL A 1134 -6.08 -12.40 -18.67
CA VAL A 1134 -5.67 -11.31 -17.78
C VAL A 1134 -6.21 -11.54 -16.37
N GLU A 1135 -7.43 -12.05 -16.21
CA GLU A 1135 -7.95 -12.46 -14.90
C GLU A 1135 -7.10 -13.56 -14.27
N ASP A 1136 -6.68 -14.57 -15.03
CA ASP A 1136 -5.80 -15.63 -14.52
C ASP A 1136 -4.41 -15.10 -14.12
N LEU A 1137 -3.89 -14.09 -14.82
CA LEU A 1137 -2.67 -13.37 -14.42
C LEU A 1137 -2.87 -12.59 -13.12
N THR A 1138 -4.01 -11.92 -12.94
CA THR A 1138 -4.27 -11.13 -11.70
C THR A 1138 -4.33 -11.99 -10.44
N ARG A 1139 -4.55 -13.30 -10.59
CA ARG A 1139 -4.59 -14.28 -9.49
C ARG A 1139 -3.22 -14.72 -9.01
N ILE A 1140 -2.12 -14.36 -9.66
CA ILE A 1140 -0.78 -14.78 -9.22
C ILE A 1140 -0.25 -13.95 -8.04
N HIS A 1141 -0.92 -12.84 -7.70
CA HIS A 1141 -0.47 -11.87 -6.70
C HIS A 1141 -1.60 -11.27 -5.85
#